data_AF-A0A3D3LQR1-F1
#
_entry.id   AF-A0A3D3LQR1-F1
#
_cell.length_a   1.000
_cell.length_b   1.000
_cell.length_c   1.000
_cell.angle_alpha   90.00
_cell.angle_beta   90.00
_cell.angle_gamma   90.00
#
_symmetry.space_group_name_H-M   'P 1'
#
loop_
_entity.id
_entity.type
_entity.pdbx_description
1 polymer ?
#
loop_
_entity_poly.entity_id
_entity_poly.type
_entity_poly.pdbx_seq_one_letter_code
_entity_poly.pdbx_strand_id
1 'polypeptide(L)'
;MKKHFMFISVIIIIFTLLLHRSNAQESQSSQCGNFTFFNKVSGTTFLLEIKSISIPFEGLNRSSISWSQYNRLFLPQNGSTGRLFFQDSVKRDWTNILMHKENLIGPTGTGHYTEMQTGDVDGGLEGCIDDRVIGFGKFIITLSRVGSNEKYSFYWNNLDSKYGMDSWQGQNVYSRDWIFEIRNDLPVNSRLVIGHTGSGTTYLDTILTSDTLSNGEPSKLFTPWKIIYNRETPWAKEFYARTTPFPISLSMASNDTLPRIFTIGTKVLFDSVFNNKDTIGVFDRWGYNTQNDPYYSNTPPLIPPDFYVAGNTYSTPRTYKWIYNQITQTFDQVYGIKLIAESGDSLILNPNKRLFINGQGYDPSNGSPLGDTLQLLTGSRVILKQNAEIFTFNGGIIEYLGGQVVWENQACHRAFDRTSLNFSNGNYTVNNGGFIVIDGNANLNIGENTVMTFDGQNSFLKLDKKSKVNLRNNSKIVFKNGAYLLADSAVFNSINNEHWEGLVFENAGGLTEIKNCTFTNAKNPIKILNDSVSAYSDKKIINNTFNMPSVTGNCIYAQNVFKVLIQNNYFNMSGTTLNQIGLYIRNNYNAGYPSEEAPMPLYQLNILSNSFNAGTIGMALMNNAGIMIPFYVFDNRFIGTSNSYYGIIGKKITGDIKNTKFTNSNINQGIRLDLCDVNLYNNDVKSNYESIRYNGVSTVTMAPIINGINYNWKGGRNKLNSKYASNLMIDYSGLPKLDYGNNCSYPKKWD
;
A
#
# COMPACT_ATOMS: atom_id res chain seq x y z
N MET A 1 40.06 -54.97 39.47
CA MET A 1 40.21 -54.05 38.32
C MET A 1 38.98 -53.20 37.98
N LYS A 2 37.72 -53.67 38.09
CA LYS A 2 36.53 -52.85 37.77
C LYS A 2 36.18 -51.72 38.76
N LYS A 3 36.71 -51.72 39.99
CA LYS A 3 36.45 -50.66 40.99
C LYS A 3 37.37 -49.43 40.89
N HIS A 4 38.47 -49.49 40.14
CA HIS A 4 39.39 -48.34 39.98
C HIS A 4 39.05 -47.46 38.77
N PHE A 5 38.40 -48.00 37.74
CA PHE A 5 37.97 -47.20 36.59
C PHE A 5 36.82 -46.24 36.92
N MET A 6 35.90 -46.64 37.80
CA MET A 6 34.76 -45.81 38.19
C MET A 6 35.17 -44.61 39.05
N PHE A 7 36.24 -44.72 39.82
CA PHE A 7 36.75 -43.63 40.66
C PHE A 7 37.50 -42.56 39.84
N ILE A 8 38.24 -42.99 38.81
CA ILE A 8 38.94 -42.06 37.90
C ILE A 8 37.96 -41.33 36.98
N SER A 9 36.91 -41.99 36.48
CA SER A 9 35.87 -41.32 35.68
C SER A 9 35.07 -40.30 36.49
N VAL A 10 34.78 -40.56 37.77
CA VAL A 10 34.09 -39.60 38.65
C VAL A 10 34.99 -38.41 39.00
N ILE A 11 36.29 -38.62 39.23
CA ILE A 11 37.23 -37.53 39.47
C ILE A 11 37.44 -36.68 38.22
N ILE A 12 37.52 -37.27 37.02
CA ILE A 12 37.61 -36.52 35.77
C ILE A 12 36.32 -35.73 35.51
N ILE A 13 35.13 -36.30 35.77
CA ILE A 13 33.86 -35.56 35.62
C ILE A 13 33.77 -34.42 36.65
N ILE A 14 34.22 -34.62 37.89
CA ILE A 14 34.25 -33.58 38.93
C ILE A 14 35.29 -32.51 38.59
N PHE A 15 36.47 -32.86 38.08
CA PHE A 15 37.48 -31.88 37.64
C PHE A 15 37.06 -31.14 36.36
N THR A 16 36.33 -31.79 35.45
CA THR A 16 35.78 -31.13 34.24
C THR A 16 34.62 -30.20 34.62
N LEU A 17 33.79 -30.57 35.60
CA LEU A 17 32.74 -29.71 36.19
C LEU A 17 33.33 -28.56 37.03
N LEU A 18 34.46 -28.77 37.70
CA LEU A 18 35.16 -27.72 38.46
C LEU A 18 35.96 -26.77 37.54
N LEU A 19 36.56 -27.27 36.45
CA LEU A 19 37.23 -26.46 35.44
C LEU A 19 36.23 -25.71 34.53
N HIS A 20 34.99 -26.20 34.37
CA HIS A 20 33.89 -25.41 33.80
C HIS A 20 33.30 -24.38 34.78
N ARG A 21 33.59 -24.49 36.09
CA ARG A 21 33.15 -23.53 37.11
C ARG A 21 34.22 -22.49 37.49
N SER A 22 35.45 -22.61 36.99
CA SER A 22 36.54 -21.68 37.31
C SER A 22 36.76 -20.58 36.26
N ASN A 23 35.87 -20.41 35.29
CA ASN A 23 35.68 -19.09 34.70
C ASN A 23 34.91 -18.29 35.74
N ALA A 24 35.61 -17.37 36.41
CA ALA A 24 35.05 -16.45 37.38
C ALA A 24 33.65 -16.00 36.93
N GLN A 25 32.62 -16.42 37.67
CA GLN A 25 31.35 -15.71 37.69
C GLN A 25 31.68 -14.32 38.22
N GLU A 26 31.90 -13.35 37.33
CA GLU A 26 31.49 -11.99 37.66
C GLU A 26 30.01 -12.12 38.05
N SER A 27 29.66 -11.69 39.25
CA SER A 27 28.27 -11.58 39.67
C SER A 27 27.56 -10.65 38.67
N GLN A 28 26.81 -11.26 37.74
CA GLN A 28 26.15 -10.59 36.60
C GLN A 28 25.00 -9.64 37.00
N SER A 29 24.72 -9.47 38.29
CA SER A 29 23.58 -8.68 38.79
C SER A 29 23.76 -7.16 38.65
N SER A 30 24.71 -6.66 37.84
CA SER A 30 25.01 -5.22 37.78
C SER A 30 25.26 -4.64 36.39
N GLN A 31 25.19 -5.41 35.31
CA GLN A 31 25.43 -4.89 33.95
C GLN A 31 24.11 -4.82 33.20
N CYS A 32 23.58 -3.60 33.06
CA CYS A 32 22.27 -3.38 32.43
C CYS A 32 22.41 -2.94 30.97
N GLY A 33 23.61 -2.48 30.54
CA GLY A 33 23.79 -1.87 29.22
C GLY A 33 23.88 -0.34 29.24
N ASN A 34 24.15 0.26 30.40
CA ASN A 34 24.01 1.70 30.64
C ASN A 34 24.98 2.49 29.76
N PHE A 35 24.65 3.75 29.44
CA PHE A 35 25.59 4.66 28.80
C PHE A 35 26.09 5.67 29.82
N THR A 36 27.40 5.77 29.97
CA THR A 36 28.04 6.77 30.80
C THR A 36 28.87 7.71 29.95
N PHE A 37 28.58 9.00 30.00
CA PHE A 37 29.35 10.03 29.29
C PHE A 37 30.20 10.83 30.28
N PHE A 38 31.49 10.90 30.01
CA PHE A 38 32.48 11.61 30.82
C PHE A 38 33.14 12.72 30.03
N ASN A 39 33.24 13.91 30.63
CA ASN A 39 34.12 14.96 30.15
C ASN A 39 35.32 15.11 31.09
N LYS A 40 36.52 14.70 30.66
CA LYS A 40 37.77 14.88 31.44
C LYS A 40 38.57 16.13 31.04
N VAL A 41 38.06 16.96 30.13
CA VAL A 41 38.74 18.17 29.68
C VAL A 41 38.36 19.34 30.59
N SER A 42 39.25 19.65 31.53
CA SER A 42 39.03 20.69 32.55
C SER A 42 38.69 22.06 31.94
N GLY A 43 37.75 22.77 32.57
CA GLY A 43 37.34 24.12 32.18
C GLY A 43 36.60 24.21 30.84
N THR A 44 36.15 23.09 30.28
CA THR A 44 35.38 23.06 29.04
C THR A 44 33.98 22.54 29.27
N THR A 45 33.03 22.93 28.43
CA THR A 45 31.67 22.36 28.42
C THR A 45 31.41 21.75 27.06
N PHE A 46 30.89 20.52 27.05
CA PHE A 46 30.40 19.86 25.84
C PHE A 46 28.89 19.69 25.94
N LEU A 47 28.16 20.05 24.89
CA LEU A 47 26.75 19.72 24.74
C LEU A 47 26.65 18.29 24.21
N LEU A 48 26.12 17.38 25.02
CA LEU A 48 25.65 16.06 24.62
C LEU A 48 24.25 16.21 24.01
N GLU A 49 24.07 15.64 22.82
CA GLU A 49 22.78 15.48 22.16
C GLU A 49 22.65 14.02 21.71
N ILE A 50 21.65 13.32 22.22
CA ILE A 50 21.28 11.97 21.77
C ILE A 50 19.93 12.09 21.10
N LYS A 51 19.77 11.54 19.91
CA LYS A 51 18.53 11.63 19.12
C LYS A 51 18.18 10.29 18.51
N SER A 52 17.00 9.77 18.80
CA SER A 52 16.51 8.55 18.17
C SER A 52 16.22 8.79 16.69
N ILE A 53 16.72 7.90 15.85
CA ILE A 53 16.43 7.88 14.41
C ILE A 53 15.69 6.61 14.00
N SER A 54 15.58 5.62 14.90
CA SER A 54 14.58 4.56 14.78
C SER A 54 13.48 4.73 15.82
N ILE A 55 12.42 3.95 15.66
CA ILE A 55 11.48 3.75 16.77
C ILE A 55 12.22 3.08 17.94
N PRO A 56 12.15 3.62 19.16
CA PRO A 56 12.63 2.93 20.35
C PRO A 56 11.61 1.85 20.77
N PHE A 57 12.04 0.59 20.84
CA PHE A 57 11.23 -0.50 21.37
C PHE A 57 11.40 -0.60 22.88
N GLU A 58 10.29 -0.57 23.60
CA GLU A 58 10.23 -0.57 25.07
C GLU A 58 9.15 -1.51 25.59
N GLY A 59 9.34 -2.04 26.81
CA GLY A 59 8.52 -3.11 27.38
C GLY A 59 7.45 -2.68 28.39
N LEU A 60 7.02 -1.41 28.41
CA LEU A 60 6.11 -0.90 29.43
C LEU A 60 4.62 -1.11 29.10
N ASN A 61 3.87 -1.65 30.06
CA ASN A 61 2.40 -1.65 30.04
C ASN A 61 1.79 -0.64 31.03
N ARG A 62 2.49 -0.25 32.10
CA ARG A 62 1.96 0.67 33.13
C ARG A 62 3.10 1.37 33.86
N SER A 63 3.32 2.66 33.57
CA SER A 63 4.27 3.50 34.30
C SER A 63 3.84 3.75 35.75
N SER A 64 2.57 3.47 36.09
CA SER A 64 1.98 3.88 37.37
C SER A 64 2.11 2.91 38.55
N ILE A 65 2.76 1.76 38.38
CA ILE A 65 2.92 0.75 39.44
C ILE A 65 4.31 0.14 39.29
N SER A 66 5.16 0.36 40.28
CA SER A 66 6.55 -0.11 40.36
C SER A 66 6.75 -1.63 40.26
N TRP A 67 5.65 -2.41 40.29
CA TRP A 67 5.65 -3.88 40.31
C TRP A 67 4.61 -4.52 39.38
N SER A 68 3.85 -3.77 38.57
CA SER A 68 2.91 -4.40 37.63
C SER A 68 3.66 -4.92 36.41
N GLN A 69 4.20 -6.11 36.59
CA GLN A 69 4.94 -6.90 35.65
C GLN A 69 4.15 -7.20 34.37
N TYR A 70 4.79 -6.83 33.25
CA TYR A 70 5.00 -7.60 32.03
C TYR A 70 3.79 -8.16 31.26
N ASN A 71 3.91 -8.07 29.93
CA ASN A 71 3.15 -8.89 28.99
C ASN A 71 3.43 -10.40 29.24
N ARG A 72 2.71 -10.98 30.21
CA ARG A 72 2.50 -12.41 30.53
C ARG A 72 3.71 -13.22 31.02
N LEU A 73 3.50 -14.00 32.10
CA LEU A 73 4.29 -15.19 32.41
C LEU A 73 4.25 -16.17 31.21
N PHE A 74 5.39 -16.80 30.88
CA PHE A 74 5.55 -17.91 29.92
C PHE A 74 5.61 -17.62 28.40
N LEU A 75 5.76 -16.37 27.95
CA LEU A 75 5.93 -16.05 26.51
C LEU A 75 7.26 -15.33 26.21
N PRO A 76 7.84 -15.47 24.99
CA PRO A 76 9.09 -14.81 24.61
C PRO A 76 9.01 -13.29 24.79
N GLN A 77 9.95 -12.67 25.51
CA GLN A 77 10.06 -11.22 25.67
C GLN A 77 11.22 -10.67 24.81
N ASN A 78 11.23 -9.35 24.57
CA ASN A 78 12.43 -8.67 24.07
C ASN A 78 13.38 -8.55 25.28
N GLY A 79 14.46 -9.34 25.34
CA GLY A 79 15.33 -9.47 26.51
C GLY A 79 14.78 -10.41 27.61
N SER A 80 15.60 -10.71 28.63
CA SER A 80 15.20 -11.42 29.86
C SER A 80 15.01 -10.47 31.05
N THR A 81 15.57 -9.27 30.97
CA THR A 81 15.47 -8.22 31.97
C THR A 81 14.52 -7.12 31.50
N GLY A 82 13.47 -6.85 32.26
CA GLY A 82 12.54 -5.75 31.99
C GLY A 82 13.17 -4.39 32.30
N ARG A 83 12.93 -3.38 31.47
CA ARG A 83 13.31 -2.00 31.81
C ARG A 83 12.23 -1.36 32.69
N LEU A 84 12.54 -1.13 33.96
CA LEU A 84 11.68 -0.36 34.86
C LEU A 84 11.90 1.14 34.62
N PHE A 85 10.80 1.87 34.45
CA PHE A 85 10.81 3.33 34.49
C PHE A 85 10.26 3.71 35.88
N PHE A 86 11.10 4.31 36.71
CA PHE A 86 10.71 4.67 38.08
C PHE A 86 9.69 5.81 38.07
N GLN A 87 8.67 5.68 38.91
CA GLN A 87 7.52 6.58 38.98
C GLN A 87 7.55 7.49 40.21
N ASP A 88 8.70 7.72 40.82
CA ASP A 88 8.72 8.63 41.97
C ASP A 88 8.35 10.04 41.52
N SER A 89 7.45 10.62 42.30
CA SER A 89 6.55 11.75 42.05
C SER A 89 7.18 13.08 41.55
N VAL A 90 8.44 13.09 41.15
CA VAL A 90 9.18 14.28 40.72
C VAL A 90 10.09 13.93 39.54
N LYS A 91 9.54 13.83 38.32
CA LYS A 91 10.01 14.50 37.08
C LYS A 91 9.35 13.93 35.81
N ARG A 92 9.24 14.81 34.80
CA ARG A 92 8.37 14.68 33.61
C ARG A 92 9.14 14.77 32.29
N ASP A 93 10.46 14.60 32.27
CA ASP A 93 11.26 14.85 31.05
C ASP A 93 11.43 13.59 30.19
N TRP A 94 10.30 13.06 29.73
CA TRP A 94 10.19 11.89 28.85
C TRP A 94 10.81 12.10 27.46
N THR A 95 11.35 13.30 27.19
CA THR A 95 12.14 13.58 25.99
C THR A 95 13.29 12.60 25.88
N ASN A 96 13.91 12.19 26.99
CA ASN A 96 15.14 11.38 27.05
C ASN A 96 15.13 10.07 26.22
N ILE A 97 13.96 9.48 25.95
CA ILE A 97 13.82 8.29 25.10
C ILE A 97 14.08 8.62 23.61
N LEU A 98 13.52 9.74 23.14
CA LEU A 98 13.58 10.17 21.74
C LEU A 98 14.71 11.17 21.51
N MET A 99 15.03 11.97 22.51
CA MET A 99 16.00 13.02 22.47
C MET A 99 16.48 13.40 23.89
N HIS A 100 17.78 13.39 24.12
CA HIS A 100 18.38 13.89 25.35
C HIS A 100 19.38 15.00 25.04
N LYS A 101 19.37 16.06 25.86
CA LYS A 101 20.33 17.17 25.77
C LYS A 101 20.87 17.55 27.14
N GLU A 102 22.19 17.61 27.27
CA GLU A 102 22.83 17.94 28.53
C GLU A 102 24.20 18.59 28.33
N ASN A 103 24.56 19.52 29.22
CA ASN A 103 25.90 20.09 29.26
C ASN A 103 26.82 19.22 30.15
N LEU A 104 27.85 18.64 29.54
CA LEU A 104 28.92 17.93 30.22
C LEU A 104 30.03 18.92 30.61
N ILE A 105 30.01 19.35 31.87
CA ILE A 105 30.96 20.32 32.40
C ILE A 105 32.24 19.58 32.83
N GLY A 106 33.37 19.92 32.22
CA GLY A 106 34.65 19.32 32.57
C GLY A 106 35.04 19.64 34.02
N PRO A 107 35.78 18.76 34.70
CA PRO A 107 36.12 18.93 36.11
C PRO A 107 36.82 20.25 36.40
N THR A 108 36.27 21.00 37.35
CA THR A 108 37.03 21.93 38.22
C THR A 108 37.37 21.26 39.57
N GLY A 109 36.94 20.00 39.75
CA GLY A 109 37.06 19.15 40.96
C GLY A 109 36.76 17.68 40.62
N THR A 110 35.76 17.06 41.26
CA THR A 110 35.22 15.73 40.87
C THR A 110 34.47 15.83 39.54
N GLY A 111 34.87 15.06 38.53
CA GLY A 111 34.33 15.17 37.15
C GLY A 111 32.81 15.02 37.07
N HIS A 112 32.18 15.86 36.24
CA HIS A 112 30.78 15.68 35.87
C HIS A 112 30.67 14.48 34.93
N TYR A 113 29.76 13.58 35.23
CA TYR A 113 29.36 12.50 34.34
C TYR A 113 27.85 12.46 34.26
N THR A 114 27.34 12.02 33.13
CA THR A 114 25.92 11.70 32.96
C THR A 114 25.79 10.23 32.67
N GLU A 115 24.85 9.58 33.35
CA GLU A 115 24.52 8.18 33.12
C GLU A 115 23.08 8.08 32.58
N MET A 116 22.92 7.27 31.55
CA MET A 116 21.62 6.86 31.03
C MET A 116 21.48 5.36 31.21
N GLN A 117 20.48 4.95 31.96
CA GLN A 117 20.28 3.56 32.31
C GLN A 117 19.50 2.81 31.23
N THR A 118 19.79 1.52 31.10
CA THR A 118 19.04 0.58 30.27
C THR A 118 18.25 -0.41 31.13
N GLY A 119 17.71 0.04 32.27
CA GLY A 119 16.76 -0.67 33.12
C GLY A 119 17.32 -1.88 33.88
N ASP A 120 17.18 -1.84 35.21
CA ASP A 120 17.55 -2.92 36.15
C ASP A 120 16.29 -3.66 36.63
N VAL A 121 16.42 -4.95 36.94
CA VAL A 121 15.33 -5.82 37.41
C VAL A 121 15.53 -6.30 38.85
N ASP A 122 16.76 -6.36 39.37
CA ASP A 122 17.02 -7.17 40.58
C ASP A 122 17.66 -6.41 41.76
N GLY A 123 17.91 -5.11 41.63
CA GLY A 123 18.37 -4.28 42.74
C GLY A 123 17.24 -3.78 43.64
N GLY A 124 16.85 -4.56 44.65
CA GLY A 124 16.09 -4.01 45.76
C GLY A 124 16.81 -2.80 46.37
N LEU A 125 16.08 -1.69 46.49
CA LEU A 125 16.36 -0.50 47.30
C LEU A 125 17.49 0.45 46.86
N GLU A 126 17.08 1.73 46.76
CA GLU A 126 17.82 2.90 47.23
C GLU A 126 19.18 3.20 46.58
N GLY A 127 19.18 3.91 45.45
CA GLY A 127 20.42 4.57 45.00
C GLY A 127 20.48 5.08 43.56
N CYS A 128 19.53 4.72 42.69
CA CYS A 128 19.52 5.26 41.33
C CYS A 128 18.93 6.67 41.34
N ILE A 129 19.80 7.68 41.41
CA ILE A 129 19.46 9.11 41.48
C ILE A 129 19.22 9.72 40.07
N ASP A 130 19.52 8.97 38.99
CA ASP A 130 19.51 9.52 37.63
C ASP A 130 18.30 9.05 36.78
N ASP A 131 17.39 10.00 36.53
CA ASP A 131 16.08 9.89 35.89
C ASP A 131 16.11 9.68 34.34
N ARG A 132 17.16 9.05 33.78
CA ARG A 132 17.42 9.02 32.32
C ARG A 132 17.47 7.59 31.77
N VAL A 133 16.51 7.20 30.94
CA VAL A 133 16.43 5.86 30.33
C VAL A 133 16.55 5.95 28.80
N ILE A 134 17.25 4.98 28.20
CA ILE A 134 17.31 4.80 26.74
C ILE A 134 16.61 3.49 26.32
N GLY A 135 15.88 3.48 25.20
CA GLY A 135 15.18 2.31 24.64
C GLY A 135 16.06 1.37 23.78
N PHE A 136 15.47 0.34 23.15
CA PHE A 136 16.14 -0.41 22.06
C PHE A 136 15.89 0.33 20.75
N GLY A 137 16.93 0.87 20.13
CA GLY A 137 16.80 1.70 18.95
C GLY A 137 18.13 1.98 18.25
N LYS A 138 18.05 2.86 17.26
CA LYS A 138 19.18 3.47 16.60
C LYS A 138 19.17 4.95 16.95
N PHE A 139 20.30 5.43 17.45
CA PHE A 139 20.47 6.79 17.94
C PHE A 139 21.62 7.47 17.19
N ILE A 140 21.48 8.76 16.94
CA ILE A 140 22.60 9.66 16.68
C ILE A 140 23.04 10.21 18.03
N ILE A 141 24.33 10.10 18.32
CA ILE A 141 24.93 10.69 19.52
C ILE A 141 25.94 11.72 19.06
N THR A 142 25.80 12.95 19.54
CA THR A 142 26.60 14.10 19.19
C THR A 142 27.13 14.77 20.44
N LEU A 143 28.44 15.03 20.48
CA LEU A 143 29.09 15.86 21.49
C LEU A 143 29.72 17.07 20.81
N SER A 144 29.28 18.27 21.19
CA SER A 144 29.78 19.53 20.61
C SER A 144 30.34 20.42 21.70
N ARG A 145 31.58 20.89 21.57
CA ARG A 145 32.16 21.81 22.55
C ARG A 145 31.49 23.19 22.44
N VAL A 146 31.02 23.72 23.57
CA VAL A 146 30.40 25.04 23.63
C VAL A 146 31.43 26.11 23.26
N GLY A 147 31.11 26.95 22.28
CA GLY A 147 31.98 28.02 21.80
C GLY A 147 33.14 27.58 20.89
N SER A 148 33.10 26.36 20.35
CA SER A 148 34.13 25.81 19.44
C SER A 148 33.49 25.02 18.29
N ASN A 149 34.26 24.78 17.23
CA ASN A 149 33.87 23.89 16.11
C ASN A 149 34.21 22.41 16.37
N GLU A 150 34.73 22.08 17.56
CA GLU A 150 35.04 20.72 17.99
C GLU A 150 33.73 19.94 18.22
N LYS A 151 33.45 18.98 17.32
CA LYS A 151 32.21 18.20 17.29
C LYS A 151 32.50 16.75 16.91
N TYR A 152 31.87 15.82 17.63
CA TYR A 152 31.93 14.38 17.39
C TYR A 152 30.52 13.84 17.23
N SER A 153 30.28 12.99 16.24
CA SER A 153 28.97 12.38 16.02
C SER A 153 29.14 10.92 15.58
N PHE A 154 28.30 10.03 16.10
CA PHE A 154 28.29 8.60 15.72
C PHE A 154 26.87 8.03 15.82
N TYR A 155 26.61 6.95 15.08
CA TYR A 155 25.40 6.14 15.27
C TYR A 155 25.64 5.07 16.33
N TRP A 156 24.69 4.90 17.24
CA TRP A 156 24.59 3.76 18.13
C TRP A 156 23.37 2.93 17.77
N ASN A 157 23.53 1.63 17.50
CA ASN A 157 22.41 0.75 17.15
C ASN A 157 22.39 -0.48 18.06
N ASN A 158 21.40 -0.54 18.96
CA ASN A 158 21.15 -1.69 19.85
C ASN A 158 19.85 -2.43 19.51
N LEU A 159 19.42 -2.44 18.23
CA LEU A 159 18.27 -3.22 17.74
C LEU A 159 18.57 -4.74 17.67
N ASP A 160 18.89 -5.34 18.82
CA ASP A 160 18.93 -6.79 19.04
C ASP A 160 17.95 -7.15 20.17
N SER A 161 16.90 -7.91 19.87
CA SER A 161 15.88 -8.25 20.88
C SER A 161 16.36 -9.25 21.92
N LYS A 162 17.63 -9.70 21.83
CA LYS A 162 18.33 -10.48 22.85
C LYS A 162 19.34 -9.65 23.66
N TYR A 163 19.49 -8.36 23.34
CA TYR A 163 20.36 -7.48 24.11
C TYR A 163 19.86 -7.32 25.56
N GLY A 164 20.75 -7.54 26.53
CA GLY A 164 20.40 -7.58 27.95
C GLY A 164 19.98 -8.95 28.50
N MET A 165 20.05 -10.04 27.72
CA MET A 165 19.76 -11.39 28.24
C MET A 165 20.91 -11.96 29.09
N ASP A 166 20.58 -12.63 30.20
CA ASP A 166 21.60 -13.27 31.06
C ASP A 166 22.34 -14.40 30.33
N SER A 167 21.59 -15.19 29.56
CA SER A 167 22.12 -16.24 28.70
C SER A 167 21.27 -16.44 27.43
N TRP A 168 21.91 -16.75 26.31
CA TRP A 168 21.24 -17.23 25.10
C TRP A 168 22.11 -18.26 24.39
N GLN A 169 21.50 -19.35 23.90
CA GLN A 169 22.21 -20.47 23.24
C GLN A 169 23.43 -20.99 24.03
N GLY A 170 23.35 -20.97 25.37
CA GLY A 170 24.42 -21.46 26.25
C GLY A 170 25.61 -20.50 26.44
N GLN A 171 25.50 -19.24 26.00
CA GLN A 171 26.53 -18.21 26.21
C GLN A 171 26.04 -17.11 27.17
N ASN A 172 26.85 -16.78 28.18
CA ASN A 172 26.62 -15.74 29.19
C ASN A 172 27.34 -14.44 28.78
N VAL A 173 26.69 -13.51 28.09
CA VAL A 173 27.49 -12.39 27.57
C VAL A 173 26.76 -11.09 27.22
N TYR A 174 25.43 -10.99 27.38
CA TYR A 174 24.63 -10.03 26.62
C TYR A 174 24.42 -8.60 27.17
N SER A 175 25.14 -8.21 28.23
CA SER A 175 25.14 -6.84 28.74
C SER A 175 26.55 -6.35 29.09
N ARG A 176 26.80 -5.07 28.79
CA ARG A 176 28.02 -4.31 29.10
C ARG A 176 27.61 -2.84 29.23
N ASP A 177 28.05 -2.15 30.27
CA ASP A 177 27.85 -0.70 30.33
C ASP A 177 28.90 -0.02 29.45
N TRP A 178 28.45 0.95 28.68
CA TRP A 178 29.21 1.65 27.67
C TRP A 178 29.70 2.98 28.22
N ILE A 179 30.99 3.24 28.03
CA ILE A 179 31.61 4.51 28.43
C ILE A 179 31.94 5.31 27.18
N PHE A 180 31.55 6.58 27.18
CA PHE A 180 31.90 7.57 26.17
C PHE A 180 32.69 8.68 26.86
N GLU A 181 33.99 8.78 26.61
CA GLU A 181 34.87 9.66 27.37
C GLU A 181 35.57 10.67 26.47
N ILE A 182 35.45 11.96 26.81
CA ILE A 182 36.25 13.02 26.19
C ILE A 182 37.54 13.17 26.99
N ARG A 183 38.66 12.85 26.35
CA ARG A 183 39.98 12.76 26.97
C ARG A 183 40.86 13.97 26.66
N ASN A 184 41.51 14.50 27.69
CA ASN A 184 42.40 15.66 27.56
C ASN A 184 43.81 15.27 27.08
N ASP A 185 44.20 14.02 27.24
CA ASP A 185 45.48 13.47 26.79
C ASP A 185 45.52 13.12 25.29
N LEU A 186 44.38 13.28 24.60
CA LEU A 186 44.25 13.06 23.16
C LEU A 186 44.15 14.40 22.38
N PRO A 187 44.57 14.43 21.11
CA PRO A 187 44.46 15.63 20.30
C PRO A 187 42.99 15.96 19.99
N VAL A 188 42.70 17.25 19.77
CA VAL A 188 41.35 17.81 19.57
C VAL A 188 40.54 17.04 18.51
N ASN A 189 41.18 16.54 17.46
CA ASN A 189 40.48 15.80 16.40
C ASN A 189 40.08 14.37 16.79
N SER A 190 40.45 13.86 17.97
CA SER A 190 40.27 12.46 18.36
C SER A 190 40.06 12.27 19.88
N ARG A 191 39.47 13.24 20.59
CA ARG A 191 39.34 13.14 22.07
C ARG A 191 38.26 12.22 22.55
N LEU A 192 37.22 12.00 21.75
CA LEU A 192 36.10 11.16 22.15
C LEU A 192 36.47 9.69 21.92
N VAL A 193 36.52 8.91 23.01
CA VAL A 193 36.73 7.47 22.96
C VAL A 193 35.51 6.73 23.44
N ILE A 194 35.25 5.56 22.85
CA ILE A 194 34.22 4.63 23.30
C ILE A 194 34.90 3.43 23.97
N GLY A 195 34.32 2.96 25.06
CA GLY A 195 34.73 1.78 25.78
C GLY A 195 33.56 1.08 26.45
N HIS A 196 33.86 0.02 27.20
CA HIS A 196 32.89 -0.62 28.08
C HIS A 196 33.52 -0.99 29.42
N THR A 197 32.67 -1.17 30.44
CA THR A 197 33.06 -1.64 31.77
C THR A 197 32.93 -3.16 31.90
N GLY A 198 33.68 -3.69 32.87
CA GLY A 198 33.76 -5.07 33.31
C GLY A 198 34.58 -5.03 34.61
N SER A 199 35.66 -5.82 34.73
CA SER A 199 36.68 -5.63 35.78
C SER A 199 37.54 -4.35 35.65
N GLY A 200 37.30 -3.53 34.62
CA GLY A 200 37.96 -2.25 34.32
C GLY A 200 37.44 -1.63 33.01
N THR A 201 37.82 -0.39 32.69
CA THR A 201 37.45 0.26 31.43
C THR A 201 38.31 -0.23 30.27
N THR A 202 37.70 -0.86 29.28
CA THR A 202 38.36 -1.23 28.02
C THR A 202 37.95 -0.28 26.92
N TYR A 203 38.90 0.48 26.35
CA TYR A 203 38.64 1.36 25.20
C TYR A 203 38.70 0.57 23.90
N LEU A 204 37.72 0.82 23.04
CA LEU A 204 37.47 0.04 21.82
C LEU A 204 37.82 0.82 20.55
N ASP A 205 37.41 2.09 20.49
CA ASP A 205 37.62 2.93 19.32
C ASP A 205 37.65 4.42 19.72
N THR A 206 38.12 5.26 18.80
CA THR A 206 38.14 6.72 18.91
C THR A 206 37.24 7.32 17.85
N ILE A 207 36.35 8.24 18.24
CA ILE A 207 35.52 9.00 17.32
C ILE A 207 36.24 10.30 16.94
N LEU A 208 36.46 10.49 15.65
CA LEU A 208 37.15 11.64 15.11
C LEU A 208 36.17 12.78 14.84
N THR A 209 36.66 14.02 14.80
CA THR A 209 35.83 15.15 14.35
C THR A 209 35.41 14.99 12.88
N SER A 210 36.26 14.35 12.06
CA SER A 210 35.95 13.99 10.66
C SER A 210 34.87 12.92 10.51
N ASP A 211 34.52 12.22 11.60
CA ASP A 211 33.38 11.30 11.59
C ASP A 211 32.03 12.05 11.63
N THR A 212 32.05 13.35 11.89
CA THR A 212 30.92 14.24 11.60
C THR A 212 31.08 14.78 10.19
N LEU A 213 30.23 14.33 9.27
CA LEU A 213 30.25 14.76 7.87
C LEU A 213 29.85 16.23 7.73
N SER A 214 30.12 16.82 6.56
CA SER A 214 29.80 18.23 6.27
C SER A 214 28.31 18.57 6.34
N ASN A 215 27.44 17.58 6.13
CA ASN A 215 25.98 17.70 6.29
C ASN A 215 25.52 17.50 7.75
N GLY A 216 26.45 17.27 8.68
CA GLY A 216 26.18 17.03 10.10
C GLY A 216 25.88 15.57 10.48
N GLU A 217 25.77 14.65 9.50
CA GLU A 217 25.50 13.23 9.77
C GLU A 217 26.77 12.49 10.23
N PRO A 218 26.64 11.46 11.08
CA PRO A 218 27.76 10.59 11.42
C PRO A 218 28.19 9.67 10.27
N SER A 219 29.49 9.43 10.14
CA SER A 219 30.05 8.38 9.26
C SER A 219 30.22 7.03 9.96
N LYS A 220 30.40 7.03 11.29
CA LYS A 220 30.63 5.82 12.10
C LYS A 220 29.33 5.23 12.66
N LEU A 221 29.25 3.90 12.65
CA LEU A 221 28.17 3.11 13.25
C LEU A 221 28.75 2.10 14.24
N PHE A 222 28.30 2.18 15.48
CA PHE A 222 28.60 1.23 16.54
C PHE A 222 27.40 0.32 16.79
N THR A 223 27.67 -0.98 16.88
CA THR A 223 26.65 -1.99 17.21
C THR A 223 27.19 -2.93 18.28
N PRO A 224 26.44 -3.21 19.37
CA PRO A 224 26.88 -4.08 20.45
C PRO A 224 27.32 -5.46 19.95
N TRP A 225 26.56 -6.04 19.00
CA TRP A 225 26.85 -7.38 18.52
C TRP A 225 28.14 -7.48 17.69
N LYS A 226 28.52 -6.41 17.00
CA LYS A 226 29.81 -6.35 16.30
C LYS A 226 30.96 -6.16 17.27
N ILE A 227 30.79 -5.27 18.24
CA ILE A 227 31.84 -4.91 19.18
C ILE A 227 32.14 -6.04 20.17
N ILE A 228 31.10 -6.63 20.77
CA ILE A 228 31.25 -7.64 21.83
C ILE A 228 31.52 -9.03 21.22
N TYR A 229 30.89 -9.35 20.08
CA TYR A 229 30.90 -10.71 19.52
C TYR A 229 31.51 -10.84 18.14
N ASN A 230 31.99 -9.75 17.53
CA ASN A 230 32.50 -9.74 16.17
C ASN A 230 31.49 -10.29 15.13
N ARG A 231 30.20 -9.97 15.30
CA ARG A 231 29.13 -10.37 14.38
C ARG A 231 28.72 -9.24 13.46
N GLU A 232 28.35 -9.58 12.23
CA GLU A 232 27.77 -8.62 11.29
C GLU A 232 26.25 -8.43 11.50
N THR A 233 25.58 -9.36 12.18
CA THR A 233 24.14 -9.29 12.46
C THR A 233 23.83 -9.57 13.94
N PRO A 234 22.77 -8.92 14.49
CA PRO A 234 22.29 -9.21 15.83
C PRO A 234 21.81 -10.66 15.93
N TRP A 235 21.64 -11.16 17.15
CA TRP A 235 21.16 -12.53 17.38
C TRP A 235 19.68 -12.67 17.05
N ALA A 236 18.88 -11.65 17.39
CA ALA A 236 17.51 -11.57 16.91
C ALA A 236 17.15 -10.14 16.47
N LYS A 237 16.63 -10.02 15.25
CA LYS A 237 16.05 -8.78 14.73
C LYS A 237 14.56 -8.65 15.06
N GLU A 238 13.99 -9.61 15.77
CA GLU A 238 12.55 -9.74 15.94
C GLU A 238 12.10 -9.06 17.23
N PHE A 239 11.44 -7.93 17.10
CA PHE A 239 10.86 -7.18 18.20
C PHE A 239 9.35 -7.39 18.24
N TYR A 240 8.84 -7.83 19.38
CA TYR A 240 7.40 -7.95 19.59
C TYR A 240 6.82 -6.57 19.93
N ALA A 241 5.99 -6.02 19.04
CA ALA A 241 5.18 -4.83 19.30
C ALA A 241 3.94 -5.26 20.08
N ARG A 242 4.02 -5.18 21.41
CA ARG A 242 2.92 -5.53 22.32
C ARG A 242 2.12 -4.32 22.79
N THR A 243 2.67 -3.14 22.59
CA THR A 243 1.97 -1.86 22.57
C THR A 243 2.08 -1.30 21.16
N THR A 244 1.35 -0.22 20.87
CA THR A 244 1.71 0.64 19.75
C THR A 244 3.16 1.10 19.92
N PRO A 245 4.09 0.70 19.02
CA PRO A 245 5.51 1.02 19.18
C PRO A 245 5.83 2.44 18.73
N PHE A 246 4.85 3.27 18.35
CA PHE A 246 5.06 4.63 17.82
C PHE A 246 4.68 5.76 18.79
N PRO A 247 5.09 5.75 20.06
CA PRO A 247 4.75 6.81 21.01
C PRO A 247 5.44 8.12 20.68
N ILE A 248 4.63 9.14 20.36
CA ILE A 248 5.01 10.54 20.52
C ILE A 248 3.76 11.27 20.98
N SER A 249 3.75 11.74 22.22
CA SER A 249 2.62 12.54 22.70
C SER A 249 2.54 13.85 21.90
N LEU A 250 1.31 14.38 21.74
CA LEU A 250 1.08 15.64 21.04
C LEU A 250 1.91 16.81 21.63
N SER A 251 2.09 16.83 22.95
CA SER A 251 2.92 17.82 23.64
C SER A 251 4.40 17.68 23.25
N MET A 252 4.91 16.47 23.13
CA MET A 252 6.28 16.22 22.68
C MET A 252 6.45 16.59 21.21
N ALA A 253 5.53 16.15 20.35
CA ALA A 253 5.54 16.52 18.94
C ALA A 253 5.57 18.04 18.75
N SER A 254 4.92 18.83 19.61
CA SER A 254 4.90 20.30 19.49
C SER A 254 6.27 21.00 19.66
N ASN A 255 7.30 20.32 20.18
CA ASN A 255 8.66 20.87 20.32
C ASN A 255 9.47 20.69 19.02
N ASP A 256 10.05 21.77 18.45
CA ASP A 256 10.77 21.75 17.16
C ASP A 256 12.06 20.92 17.16
N THR A 257 12.51 20.49 18.32
CA THR A 257 13.77 19.76 18.47
C THR A 257 13.62 18.24 18.30
N LEU A 258 12.41 17.68 18.44
CA LEU A 258 12.24 16.22 18.48
C LEU A 258 12.25 15.57 17.08
N PRO A 259 12.83 14.37 16.95
CA PRO A 259 12.74 13.57 15.73
C PRO A 259 11.27 13.21 15.42
N ARG A 260 10.93 13.24 14.13
CA ARG A 260 9.62 12.82 13.60
C ARG A 260 9.71 11.84 12.44
N ILE A 261 10.93 11.58 11.97
CA ILE A 261 11.25 10.63 10.93
C ILE A 261 12.01 9.50 11.61
N PHE A 262 11.46 8.30 11.53
CA PHE A 262 12.02 7.13 12.18
C PHE A 262 12.16 6.01 11.17
N THR A 263 13.31 5.37 11.15
CA THR A 263 13.47 4.09 10.51
C THR A 263 12.92 2.98 11.41
N ILE A 264 12.44 1.89 10.83
CA ILE A 264 12.08 0.70 11.60
C ILE A 264 13.37 -0.03 12.00
N GLY A 265 14.31 -0.19 11.07
CA GLY A 265 15.66 -0.72 11.29
C GLY A 265 15.72 -2.17 11.76
N THR A 266 14.58 -2.87 11.76
CA THR A 266 14.42 -4.18 12.38
C THR A 266 13.17 -4.93 11.87
N LYS A 267 12.86 -6.09 12.47
CA LYS A 267 11.65 -6.86 12.21
C LYS A 267 10.67 -6.71 13.37
N VAL A 268 9.50 -6.12 13.12
CA VAL A 268 8.45 -5.87 14.11
C VAL A 268 7.32 -6.86 13.96
N LEU A 269 6.96 -7.54 15.05
CA LEU A 269 5.84 -8.46 15.11
C LEU A 269 4.69 -7.86 15.94
N PHE A 270 3.58 -7.54 15.28
CA PHE A 270 2.34 -7.13 15.91
C PHE A 270 1.55 -8.38 16.31
N ASP A 271 1.71 -8.81 17.56
CA ASP A 271 1.22 -10.10 18.05
C ASP A 271 0.08 -10.02 19.09
N SER A 272 0.19 -9.14 20.08
CA SER A 272 -0.90 -8.92 21.04
C SER A 272 -0.82 -7.54 21.68
N VAL A 273 -1.95 -6.83 21.70
CA VAL A 273 -2.18 -5.69 22.59
C VAL A 273 -2.87 -6.24 23.84
N PHE A 274 -2.59 -5.69 25.03
CA PHE A 274 -3.21 -6.11 26.27
C PHE A 274 -4.69 -5.73 26.27
N ASN A 275 -5.59 -6.72 26.29
CA ASN A 275 -7.03 -6.51 26.08
C ASN A 275 -7.83 -6.26 27.36
N ASN A 276 -7.16 -6.10 28.51
CA ASN A 276 -7.72 -5.65 29.78
C ASN A 276 -8.95 -6.43 30.33
N LYS A 277 -9.28 -7.61 29.80
CA LYS A 277 -10.46 -8.40 30.27
C LYS A 277 -10.33 -8.88 31.72
N ASP A 278 -9.11 -8.96 32.25
CA ASP A 278 -8.81 -9.57 33.55
C ASP A 278 -8.58 -8.54 34.67
N THR A 279 -8.74 -7.23 34.41
CA THR A 279 -8.48 -6.17 35.41
C THR A 279 -9.59 -5.11 35.43
N ILE A 280 -10.30 -5.00 36.56
CA ILE A 280 -11.34 -4.00 36.79
C ILE A 280 -10.73 -2.60 36.76
N GLY A 281 -11.26 -1.70 35.93
CA GLY A 281 -10.87 -0.29 35.85
C GLY A 281 -9.75 0.05 34.85
N VAL A 282 -9.24 -0.94 34.11
CA VAL A 282 -8.25 -0.72 33.03
C VAL A 282 -8.93 -1.03 31.70
N PHE A 283 -8.73 -0.16 30.71
CA PHE A 283 -9.31 -0.29 29.37
C PHE A 283 -8.19 -0.16 28.35
N ASP A 284 -8.16 -1.08 27.38
CA ASP A 284 -7.38 -0.91 26.16
C ASP A 284 -7.97 0.32 25.48
N ARG A 285 -7.19 1.39 25.40
CA ARG A 285 -7.59 2.60 24.70
C ARG A 285 -6.86 2.58 23.36
N TRP A 286 -7.42 1.86 22.39
CA TRP A 286 -7.05 2.00 20.99
C TRP A 286 -5.62 1.56 20.63
N GLY A 287 -5.14 0.47 21.24
CA GLY A 287 -3.81 -0.07 20.94
C GLY A 287 -2.68 0.44 21.82
N TYR A 288 -3.02 1.24 22.82
CA TYR A 288 -2.12 1.70 23.86
C TYR A 288 -2.46 0.94 25.15
N ASN A 289 -1.52 0.11 25.64
CA ASN A 289 -1.69 -0.55 26.94
C ASN A 289 -1.44 0.40 28.11
N THR A 290 -0.85 1.57 27.85
CA THR A 290 -0.40 2.54 28.84
C THR A 290 -1.48 3.61 29.07
N GLN A 291 -2.03 3.68 30.27
CA GLN A 291 -2.96 4.74 30.69
C GLN A 291 -2.22 5.89 31.37
N ASN A 292 -2.62 7.14 31.07
CA ASN A 292 -2.09 8.37 31.67
C ASN A 292 -0.56 8.54 31.51
N ASP A 293 -0.02 7.94 30.46
CA ASP A 293 1.40 8.01 30.20
C ASP A 293 1.70 9.26 29.35
N PRO A 294 2.50 10.21 29.84
CA PRO A 294 2.82 11.46 29.15
C PRO A 294 3.62 11.26 27.85
N TYR A 295 4.16 10.06 27.62
CA TYR A 295 4.83 9.68 26.39
C TYR A 295 3.85 9.32 25.27
N TYR A 296 2.66 8.84 25.63
CA TYR A 296 1.61 8.45 24.69
C TYR A 296 0.55 9.56 24.58
N SER A 297 -0.07 9.67 23.40
CA SER A 297 -1.21 10.57 23.27
C SER A 297 -2.38 10.04 24.10
N ASN A 298 -2.80 10.79 25.12
CA ASN A 298 -4.06 10.53 25.83
C ASN A 298 -5.30 10.87 24.98
N THR A 299 -5.10 11.49 23.82
CA THR A 299 -6.15 11.77 22.85
C THR A 299 -6.42 10.50 22.04
N PRO A 300 -7.67 9.99 22.01
CA PRO A 300 -8.01 8.84 21.18
C PRO A 300 -7.55 9.05 19.72
N PRO A 301 -6.91 8.06 19.09
CA PRO A 301 -6.93 8.02 17.64
C PRO A 301 -8.38 7.94 17.19
N LEU A 302 -8.70 8.59 16.07
CA LEU A 302 -10.06 8.56 15.52
C LEU A 302 -10.27 7.22 14.83
N ILE A 303 -10.40 6.14 15.60
CA ILE A 303 -10.74 4.84 15.04
C ILE A 303 -12.26 4.73 15.04
N PRO A 304 -12.91 4.49 13.88
CA PRO A 304 -14.34 4.28 13.86
C PRO A 304 -14.73 3.12 14.80
N PRO A 305 -15.77 3.25 15.63
CA PRO A 305 -16.11 2.27 16.66
C PRO A 305 -16.23 0.83 16.14
N ASP A 306 -16.82 0.64 14.95
CA ASP A 306 -17.03 -0.68 14.34
C ASP A 306 -15.73 -1.39 13.92
N PHE A 307 -14.62 -0.64 13.84
CA PHE A 307 -13.32 -1.16 13.44
C PHE A 307 -12.37 -1.36 14.63
N TYR A 308 -12.71 -0.86 15.81
CA TYR A 308 -11.91 -1.08 17.00
C TYR A 308 -12.18 -2.46 17.59
N VAL A 309 -11.12 -3.24 17.78
CA VAL A 309 -11.17 -4.53 18.49
C VAL A 309 -10.10 -4.53 19.57
N ALA A 310 -10.54 -4.59 20.83
CA ALA A 310 -9.66 -4.64 21.99
C ALA A 310 -8.68 -5.83 21.90
N GLY A 311 -7.40 -5.55 22.13
CA GLY A 311 -6.29 -6.50 22.05
C GLY A 311 -5.75 -6.79 20.64
N ASN A 312 -6.41 -6.28 19.61
CA ASN A 312 -6.10 -6.58 18.21
C ASN A 312 -5.80 -5.34 17.38
N THR A 313 -5.95 -4.14 17.94
CA THR A 313 -5.82 -2.88 17.20
C THR A 313 -4.57 -2.14 17.63
N TYR A 314 -3.75 -1.73 16.67
CA TYR A 314 -2.56 -0.87 16.80
C TYR A 314 -2.78 0.41 16.01
N SER A 315 -2.12 1.50 16.40
CA SER A 315 -2.45 2.82 15.84
C SER A 315 -1.28 3.78 15.90
N THR A 316 -0.92 4.49 14.83
CA THR A 316 0.04 5.60 14.93
C THR A 316 -0.57 6.78 15.72
N PRO A 317 0.27 7.66 16.33
CA PRO A 317 -0.15 8.62 17.37
C PRO A 317 -0.93 9.83 16.85
N ARG A 318 -1.04 10.04 15.54
CA ARG A 318 -1.82 11.13 14.92
C ARG A 318 -1.28 12.51 15.29
N THR A 319 -0.01 12.82 14.99
CA THR A 319 0.60 14.09 15.44
C THR A 319 0.48 15.23 14.40
N TYR A 320 0.40 16.49 14.83
CA TYR A 320 0.53 17.68 13.96
C TYR A 320 1.08 18.88 14.72
N LYS A 321 1.65 19.85 13.99
CA LYS A 321 2.13 21.13 14.53
C LYS A 321 1.90 22.26 13.54
N TRP A 322 1.69 23.46 14.07
CA TRP A 322 1.83 24.73 13.36
C TRP A 322 3.22 25.31 13.67
N ILE A 323 4.08 25.46 12.66
CA ILE A 323 5.39 26.12 12.77
C ILE A 323 5.22 27.53 12.24
N TYR A 324 5.47 28.54 13.08
CA TYR A 324 5.50 29.91 12.57
C TYR A 324 6.77 30.11 11.74
N ASN A 325 6.60 30.24 10.43
CA ASN A 325 7.66 30.60 9.51
C ASN A 325 7.92 32.10 9.62
N GLN A 326 9.06 32.44 10.21
CA GLN A 326 9.43 33.84 10.45
C GLN A 326 9.70 34.62 9.16
N ILE A 327 10.02 33.95 8.05
CA ILE A 327 10.33 34.58 6.76
C ILE A 327 9.04 34.96 6.04
N THR A 328 8.07 34.05 5.99
CA THR A 328 6.79 34.27 5.32
C THR A 328 5.73 34.89 6.23
N GLN A 329 5.99 34.98 7.54
CA GLN A 329 5.03 35.35 8.59
C GLN A 329 3.75 34.49 8.55
N THR A 330 3.86 33.25 8.07
CA THR A 330 2.77 32.27 8.02
C THR A 330 3.02 31.14 9.01
N PHE A 331 1.96 30.45 9.43
CA PHE A 331 2.14 29.17 10.11
C PHE A 331 2.21 28.04 9.08
N ASP A 332 3.41 27.49 8.88
CA ASP A 332 3.65 26.27 8.11
C ASP A 332 3.28 25.07 8.98
N GLN A 333 2.30 24.28 8.56
CA GLN A 333 1.93 23.09 9.32
C GLN A 333 2.88 21.93 9.01
N VAL A 334 3.44 21.29 10.04
CA VAL A 334 4.26 20.08 9.94
C VAL A 334 3.48 18.90 10.52
N TYR A 335 3.16 17.96 9.64
CA TYR A 335 2.18 16.90 9.88
C TYR A 335 2.82 15.54 10.11
N GLY A 336 2.35 14.86 11.16
CA GLY A 336 2.56 13.44 11.40
C GLY A 336 3.97 13.02 11.81
N ILE A 337 4.06 11.73 12.16
CA ILE A 337 5.32 10.98 12.17
C ILE A 337 5.50 10.28 10.81
N LYS A 338 6.74 10.14 10.36
CA LYS A 338 7.10 9.34 9.19
C LYS A 338 7.89 8.13 9.63
N LEU A 339 7.33 6.96 9.36
CA LEU A 339 7.94 5.66 9.62
C LEU A 339 8.49 5.12 8.31
N ILE A 340 9.78 4.76 8.28
CA ILE A 340 10.47 4.30 7.08
C ILE A 340 10.95 2.86 7.31
N ALA A 341 10.42 1.90 6.56
CA ALA A 341 10.99 0.57 6.48
C ALA A 341 12.05 0.56 5.38
N GLU A 342 13.30 0.34 5.78
CA GLU A 342 14.45 0.25 4.88
C GLU A 342 14.67 -1.19 4.40
N SER A 343 15.67 -1.38 3.53
CA SER A 343 16.02 -2.70 3.04
C SER A 343 16.37 -3.66 4.19
N GLY A 344 15.69 -4.80 4.25
CA GLY A 344 15.85 -5.79 5.32
C GLY A 344 14.87 -5.63 6.48
N ASP A 345 14.15 -4.51 6.58
CA ASP A 345 13.12 -4.29 7.60
C ASP A 345 11.87 -5.11 7.29
N SER A 346 11.12 -5.46 8.33
CA SER A 346 9.87 -6.20 8.14
C SER A 346 8.83 -5.85 9.20
N LEU A 347 7.60 -5.55 8.77
CA LEU A 347 6.44 -5.45 9.66
C LEU A 347 5.58 -6.70 9.48
N ILE A 348 5.27 -7.42 10.56
CA ILE A 348 4.43 -8.63 10.49
C ILE A 348 3.22 -8.43 11.38
N LEU A 349 2.04 -8.44 10.76
CA LEU A 349 0.77 -8.44 11.48
C LEU A 349 0.29 -9.88 11.62
N ASN A 350 0.22 -10.37 12.86
CA ASN A 350 -0.31 -11.70 13.15
C ASN A 350 -1.81 -11.79 12.85
N PRO A 351 -2.39 -13.02 12.85
CA PRO A 351 -3.77 -13.20 12.44
C PRO A 351 -4.76 -12.30 13.20
N ASN A 352 -5.73 -11.73 12.48
CA ASN A 352 -6.77 -10.85 13.00
C ASN A 352 -6.26 -9.53 13.63
N LYS A 353 -5.01 -9.13 13.37
CA LYS A 353 -4.47 -7.85 13.85
C LYS A 353 -4.73 -6.72 12.88
N ARG A 354 -4.92 -5.53 13.47
CA ARG A 354 -5.28 -4.30 12.78
C ARG A 354 -4.23 -3.24 13.07
N LEU A 355 -3.65 -2.62 12.05
CA LEU A 355 -2.76 -1.45 12.21
C LEU A 355 -3.37 -0.24 11.52
N PHE A 356 -3.61 0.82 12.28
CA PHE A 356 -4.06 2.11 11.77
C PHE A 356 -2.88 3.06 11.59
N ILE A 357 -2.74 3.60 10.39
CA ILE A 357 -1.92 4.78 10.10
C ILE A 357 -2.88 5.97 10.07
N ASN A 358 -2.81 6.83 11.09
CA ASN A 358 -3.76 7.91 11.32
C ASN A 358 -3.24 9.26 10.88
N GLY A 359 -4.17 10.15 10.55
CA GLY A 359 -3.90 11.56 10.39
C GLY A 359 -4.86 12.49 11.13
N GLN A 360 -4.68 13.77 10.88
CA GLN A 360 -5.44 14.87 11.43
C GLN A 360 -6.47 15.46 10.46
N GLY A 361 -6.41 15.08 9.19
CA GLY A 361 -7.35 15.49 8.17
C GLY A 361 -6.66 15.82 6.85
N TYR A 362 -6.84 17.04 6.37
CA TYR A 362 -6.43 17.43 5.03
C TYR A 362 -6.10 18.92 4.94
N ASP A 363 -5.09 19.27 4.13
CA ASP A 363 -4.69 20.65 3.92
C ASP A 363 -5.77 21.35 3.09
N PRO A 364 -6.48 22.35 3.67
CA PRO A 364 -7.54 23.04 2.96
C PRO A 364 -7.03 23.85 1.76
N SER A 365 -5.73 24.16 1.69
CA SER A 365 -5.14 24.98 0.63
C SER A 365 -4.86 24.20 -0.66
N ASN A 366 -4.36 22.96 -0.55
CA ASN A 366 -3.78 22.26 -1.69
C ASN A 366 -4.35 20.87 -1.94
N GLY A 367 -5.15 20.34 -1.02
CA GLY A 367 -5.65 19.03 -1.27
C GLY A 367 -4.76 17.88 -0.75
N SER A 368 -4.00 18.04 0.32
CA SER A 368 -3.07 16.96 0.73
C SER A 368 -3.50 16.29 2.03
N PRO A 369 -3.48 14.94 2.11
CA PRO A 369 -3.66 14.23 3.38
C PRO A 369 -2.65 14.72 4.42
N LEU A 370 -3.14 14.95 5.63
CA LEU A 370 -2.34 15.46 6.76
C LEU A 370 -2.27 14.40 7.82
N GLY A 371 -1.25 13.56 7.80
CA GLY A 371 -1.18 12.48 8.76
C GLY A 371 0.16 11.79 8.86
N ASP A 372 0.19 10.81 9.76
CA ASP A 372 1.31 9.91 9.88
C ASP A 372 1.48 9.14 8.57
N THR A 373 2.74 8.86 8.23
CA THR A 373 3.11 8.20 6.99
C THR A 373 3.88 6.93 7.29
N LEU A 374 3.47 5.80 6.72
CA LEU A 374 4.30 4.60 6.64
C LEU A 374 4.88 4.50 5.24
N GLN A 375 6.20 4.56 5.12
CA GLN A 375 6.94 4.47 3.87
C GLN A 375 7.72 3.15 3.84
N LEU A 376 7.54 2.39 2.76
CA LEU A 376 8.13 1.07 2.56
C LEU A 376 9.06 1.13 1.34
N LEU A 377 10.37 1.21 1.61
CA LEU A 377 11.40 1.31 0.56
C LEU A 377 11.70 -0.06 -0.04
N THR A 378 12.33 -0.07 -1.22
CA THR A 378 12.86 -1.29 -1.86
C THR A 378 13.64 -2.16 -0.87
N GLY A 379 13.31 -3.45 -0.82
CA GLY A 379 13.93 -4.43 0.07
C GLY A 379 13.27 -4.55 1.45
N SER A 380 12.34 -3.65 1.79
CA SER A 380 11.46 -3.80 2.96
C SER A 380 10.24 -4.66 2.65
N ARG A 381 9.57 -5.17 3.69
CA ARG A 381 8.31 -5.91 3.53
C ARG A 381 7.31 -5.74 4.66
N VAL A 382 6.04 -5.84 4.30
CA VAL A 382 4.92 -6.06 5.22
C VAL A 382 4.42 -7.49 5.01
N ILE A 383 4.19 -8.23 6.09
CA ILE A 383 3.60 -9.57 6.06
C ILE A 383 2.26 -9.49 6.78
N LEU A 384 1.18 -9.69 6.03
CA LEU A 384 -0.17 -9.76 6.56
C LEU A 384 -0.58 -11.22 6.68
N LYS A 385 -0.68 -11.70 7.92
CA LYS A 385 -1.21 -13.03 8.21
C LYS A 385 -2.71 -13.09 7.97
N GLN A 386 -3.29 -14.29 8.06
CA GLN A 386 -4.72 -14.49 7.84
C GLN A 386 -5.60 -13.46 8.58
N ASN A 387 -6.52 -12.82 7.87
CA ASN A 387 -7.41 -11.77 8.38
C ASN A 387 -6.70 -10.54 9.00
N ALA A 388 -5.41 -10.34 8.75
CA ALA A 388 -4.72 -9.14 9.21
C ALA A 388 -5.07 -7.95 8.31
N GLU A 389 -5.21 -6.77 8.91
CA GLU A 389 -5.71 -5.58 8.24
C GLU A 389 -4.80 -4.37 8.51
N ILE A 390 -4.44 -3.63 7.48
CA ILE A 390 -3.84 -2.29 7.62
C ILE A 390 -4.84 -1.26 7.13
N PHE A 391 -4.99 -0.21 7.91
CA PHE A 391 -5.92 0.86 7.69
C PHE A 391 -5.21 2.20 7.59
N THR A 392 -5.63 3.04 6.66
CA THR A 392 -5.31 4.48 6.69
C THR A 392 -6.56 5.26 7.04
N PHE A 393 -6.49 6.17 8.01
CA PHE A 393 -7.65 6.95 8.45
C PHE A 393 -7.33 8.45 8.62
N ASN A 394 -8.29 9.32 8.29
CA ASN A 394 -8.28 10.77 8.51
C ASN A 394 -6.97 11.46 8.07
N GLY A 395 -6.52 11.23 6.84
CA GLY A 395 -5.29 11.83 6.32
C GLY A 395 -4.01 11.02 6.48
N GLY A 396 -4.05 9.85 7.12
CA GLY A 396 -2.93 8.90 7.13
C GLY A 396 -2.52 8.43 5.73
N ILE A 397 -1.24 8.12 5.56
CA ILE A 397 -0.63 7.81 4.25
C ILE A 397 0.18 6.53 4.35
N ILE A 398 0.08 5.67 3.33
CA ILE A 398 1.07 4.60 3.12
C ILE A 398 1.71 4.76 1.74
N GLU A 399 3.03 4.68 1.69
CA GLU A 399 3.84 4.78 0.49
C GLU A 399 4.64 3.50 0.25
N TYR A 400 4.27 2.73 -0.77
CA TYR A 400 5.06 1.63 -1.30
C TYR A 400 5.99 2.18 -2.37
N LEU A 401 7.27 2.35 -2.01
CA LEU A 401 8.35 2.83 -2.89
C LEU A 401 9.31 1.67 -3.22
N GLY A 402 8.75 0.57 -3.70
CA GLY A 402 9.43 -0.69 -3.99
C GLY A 402 9.34 -1.74 -2.87
N GLY A 403 8.82 -1.39 -1.70
CA GLY A 403 8.58 -2.32 -0.59
C GLY A 403 7.48 -3.33 -0.90
N GLN A 404 7.61 -4.57 -0.42
CA GLN A 404 6.69 -5.67 -0.77
C GLN A 404 5.62 -5.91 0.29
N VAL A 405 4.48 -6.47 -0.13
CA VAL A 405 3.46 -6.99 0.79
C VAL A 405 3.30 -8.49 0.52
N VAL A 406 3.40 -9.28 1.58
CA VAL A 406 3.09 -10.71 1.56
C VAL A 406 1.68 -10.89 2.12
N TRP A 407 0.79 -11.44 1.30
CA TRP A 407 -0.63 -11.62 1.62
C TRP A 407 -0.91 -13.08 1.99
N GLU A 408 -1.54 -13.29 3.13
CA GLU A 408 -2.27 -14.52 3.44
C GLU A 408 -3.78 -14.31 3.24
N ASN A 409 -4.54 -15.40 3.38
CA ASN A 409 -5.98 -15.40 3.10
C ASN A 409 -6.74 -14.32 3.87
N GLN A 410 -7.61 -13.59 3.16
CA GLN A 410 -8.45 -12.52 3.70
C GLN A 410 -7.66 -11.35 4.34
N ALA A 411 -6.36 -11.21 4.05
CA ALA A 411 -5.61 -10.03 4.44
C ALA A 411 -6.10 -8.78 3.68
N CYS A 412 -6.15 -7.63 4.36
CA CYS A 412 -6.74 -6.42 3.83
C CYS A 412 -5.84 -5.19 3.97
N HIS A 413 -5.78 -4.37 2.92
CA HIS A 413 -5.53 -2.94 3.08
C HIS A 413 -6.80 -2.14 2.81
N ARG A 414 -7.14 -1.21 3.70
CA ARG A 414 -8.30 -0.36 3.50
C ARG A 414 -8.02 1.10 3.83
N ALA A 415 -8.42 1.98 2.93
CA ALA A 415 -8.21 3.41 3.02
C ALA A 415 -9.54 4.15 3.22
N PHE A 416 -9.62 4.97 4.27
CA PHE A 416 -10.83 5.70 4.68
C PHE A 416 -10.64 7.21 4.65
N ASP A 417 -11.70 7.96 4.35
CA ASP A 417 -11.85 9.39 4.67
C ASP A 417 -10.58 10.23 4.43
N ARG A 418 -10.35 10.61 3.17
CA ARG A 418 -9.30 11.56 2.75
C ARG A 418 -7.86 11.07 2.99
N THR A 419 -7.66 9.77 2.99
CA THR A 419 -6.34 9.14 3.08
C THR A 419 -5.78 8.77 1.72
N SER A 420 -4.56 8.23 1.70
CA SER A 420 -3.92 7.79 0.47
C SER A 420 -3.14 6.49 0.63
N LEU A 421 -3.26 5.62 -0.37
CA LEU A 421 -2.34 4.51 -0.62
C LEU A 421 -1.56 4.82 -1.90
N ASN A 422 -0.23 4.94 -1.79
CA ASN A 422 0.64 5.35 -2.88
C ASN A 422 1.55 4.17 -3.26
N PHE A 423 1.58 3.80 -4.53
CA PHE A 423 2.44 2.74 -5.06
C PHE A 423 3.29 3.32 -6.19
N SER A 424 4.61 3.24 -6.10
CA SER A 424 5.52 3.69 -7.16
C SER A 424 6.78 2.82 -7.20
N ASN A 425 7.58 2.92 -8.27
CA ASN A 425 8.89 2.26 -8.39
C ASN A 425 8.83 0.72 -8.29
N GLY A 426 7.84 0.06 -8.90
CA GLY A 426 7.83 -1.41 -8.90
C GLY A 426 6.60 -2.08 -9.48
N ASN A 427 6.58 -3.41 -9.34
CA ASN A 427 5.42 -4.26 -9.59
C ASN A 427 4.89 -4.78 -8.27
N TYR A 428 3.60 -4.59 -8.03
CA TYR A 428 2.93 -4.96 -6.79
C TYR A 428 1.94 -6.07 -7.07
N THR A 429 1.94 -7.11 -6.24
CA THR A 429 0.98 -8.22 -6.37
C THR A 429 0.17 -8.36 -5.09
N VAL A 430 -1.15 -8.39 -5.24
CA VAL A 430 -2.14 -8.76 -4.23
C VAL A 430 -2.66 -10.13 -4.60
N ASN A 431 -2.44 -11.12 -3.75
CA ASN A 431 -2.73 -12.52 -4.05
C ASN A 431 -3.25 -13.29 -2.84
N ASN A 432 -3.42 -14.61 -3.01
CA ASN A 432 -3.83 -15.53 -1.95
C ASN A 432 -5.14 -15.15 -1.24
N GLY A 433 -6.07 -14.49 -1.94
CA GLY A 433 -7.32 -14.00 -1.34
C GLY A 433 -7.18 -12.69 -0.55
N GLY A 434 -6.03 -12.01 -0.66
CA GLY A 434 -5.84 -10.66 -0.14
C GLY A 434 -6.56 -9.61 -0.99
N PHE A 435 -6.93 -8.49 -0.39
CA PHE A 435 -7.73 -7.49 -1.09
C PHE A 435 -7.47 -6.06 -0.62
N ILE A 436 -7.84 -5.11 -1.47
CA ILE A 436 -7.73 -3.67 -1.20
C ILE A 436 -9.11 -3.02 -1.29
N VAL A 437 -9.44 -2.16 -0.32
CA VAL A 437 -10.67 -1.37 -0.32
C VAL A 437 -10.34 0.12 -0.24
N ILE A 438 -10.87 0.91 -1.16
CA ILE A 438 -10.76 2.38 -1.15
C ILE A 438 -12.15 2.96 -0.91
N ASP A 439 -12.36 3.50 0.29
CA ASP A 439 -13.64 4.08 0.67
C ASP A 439 -13.81 5.50 0.10
N GLY A 440 -15.02 6.06 0.27
CA GLY A 440 -15.36 7.37 -0.27
C GLY A 440 -14.42 8.48 0.22
N ASN A 441 -13.92 9.26 -0.75
CA ASN A 441 -12.93 10.34 -0.58
C ASN A 441 -11.49 9.90 -0.27
N ALA A 442 -11.17 8.60 -0.23
CA ALA A 442 -9.79 8.13 -0.18
C ALA A 442 -9.18 8.01 -1.59
N ASN A 443 -7.86 7.98 -1.66
CA ASN A 443 -7.10 7.93 -2.91
C ASN A 443 -6.25 6.66 -3.02
N LEU A 444 -6.24 6.07 -4.21
CA LEU A 444 -5.24 5.10 -4.63
C LEU A 444 -4.39 5.75 -5.73
N ASN A 445 -3.09 5.93 -5.48
CA ASN A 445 -2.17 6.54 -6.42
C ASN A 445 -1.17 5.50 -6.95
N ILE A 446 -1.11 5.35 -8.28
CA ILE A 446 -0.19 4.45 -8.96
C ILE A 446 0.81 5.30 -9.79
N GLY A 447 2.08 5.22 -9.43
CA GLY A 447 3.19 5.96 -10.01
C GLY A 447 3.54 5.54 -11.43
N GLU A 448 4.47 6.26 -12.06
CA GLU A 448 4.87 6.01 -13.44
C GLU A 448 5.44 4.59 -13.60
N ASN A 449 5.20 3.96 -14.75
CA ASN A 449 5.68 2.62 -15.10
C ASN A 449 5.40 1.54 -14.02
N THR A 450 4.42 1.78 -13.15
CA THR A 450 4.08 0.91 -12.03
C THR A 450 2.90 0.02 -12.39
N VAL A 451 2.99 -1.27 -12.06
CA VAL A 451 1.91 -2.24 -12.27
C VAL A 451 1.42 -2.78 -10.94
N MET A 452 0.13 -2.65 -10.69
CA MET A 452 -0.54 -3.34 -9.59
C MET A 452 -1.30 -4.55 -10.14
N THR A 453 -1.05 -5.74 -9.62
CA THR A 453 -1.66 -6.99 -10.06
C THR A 453 -2.46 -7.61 -8.93
N PHE A 454 -3.72 -7.94 -9.17
CA PHE A 454 -4.53 -8.83 -8.35
C PHE A 454 -4.52 -10.21 -8.99
N ASP A 455 -4.09 -11.23 -8.26
CA ASP A 455 -3.83 -12.58 -8.78
C ASP A 455 -4.50 -13.65 -7.89
N GLY A 456 -5.29 -14.52 -8.51
CA GLY A 456 -5.94 -15.64 -7.84
C GLY A 456 -7.38 -15.35 -7.40
N GLN A 457 -8.11 -16.43 -7.12
CA GLN A 457 -9.48 -16.36 -6.61
C GLN A 457 -9.55 -15.58 -5.30
N ASN A 458 -10.65 -14.86 -5.09
CA ASN A 458 -10.91 -14.01 -3.93
C ASN A 458 -9.93 -12.84 -3.73
N SER A 459 -8.96 -12.63 -4.63
CA SER A 459 -8.15 -11.41 -4.64
C SER A 459 -8.90 -10.31 -5.39
N PHE A 460 -9.12 -9.15 -4.78
CA PHE A 460 -9.91 -8.08 -5.41
C PHE A 460 -9.53 -6.67 -5.00
N LEU A 461 -9.94 -5.72 -5.86
CA LEU A 461 -10.01 -4.29 -5.56
C LEU A 461 -11.48 -3.90 -5.41
N LYS A 462 -11.82 -3.22 -4.31
CA LYS A 462 -13.13 -2.59 -4.12
C LYS A 462 -12.97 -1.08 -4.05
N LEU A 463 -13.73 -0.37 -4.88
CA LEU A 463 -13.78 1.09 -4.95
C LEU A 463 -15.20 1.54 -4.64
N ASP A 464 -15.37 2.17 -3.48
CA ASP A 464 -16.66 2.73 -3.06
C ASP A 464 -16.88 4.15 -3.63
N LYS A 465 -18.09 4.67 -3.43
CA LYS A 465 -18.53 5.93 -4.02
C LYS A 465 -17.60 7.08 -3.70
N LYS A 466 -17.20 7.86 -4.71
CA LYS A 466 -16.28 9.02 -4.62
C LYS A 466 -14.82 8.67 -4.29
N SER A 467 -14.45 7.39 -4.30
CA SER A 467 -13.04 7.00 -4.32
C SER A 467 -12.36 7.52 -5.58
N LYS A 468 -11.06 7.84 -5.48
CA LYS A 468 -10.24 8.31 -6.61
C LYS A 468 -9.09 7.35 -6.83
N VAL A 469 -8.88 6.96 -8.08
CA VAL A 469 -7.71 6.21 -8.53
C VAL A 469 -6.93 7.11 -9.47
N ASN A 470 -5.74 7.53 -9.06
CA ASN A 470 -4.88 8.39 -9.87
C ASN A 470 -3.73 7.57 -10.45
N LEU A 471 -3.61 7.58 -11.76
CA LEU A 471 -2.65 6.77 -12.52
C LEU A 471 -1.72 7.70 -13.30
N ARG A 472 -0.42 7.40 -13.23
CA ARG A 472 0.63 8.14 -13.96
C ARG A 472 1.00 7.45 -15.28
N ASN A 473 1.89 8.06 -16.05
CA ASN A 473 2.30 7.58 -17.36
C ASN A 473 2.69 6.08 -17.36
N ASN A 474 2.19 5.33 -18.34
CA ASN A 474 2.44 3.89 -18.53
C ASN A 474 2.05 2.98 -17.35
N SER A 475 1.29 3.48 -16.36
CA SER A 475 0.80 2.66 -15.26
C SER A 475 -0.47 1.87 -15.61
N LYS A 476 -0.71 0.76 -14.92
CA LYS A 476 -1.92 -0.07 -15.07
C LYS A 476 -2.25 -0.88 -13.83
N ILE A 477 -3.51 -1.31 -13.75
CA ILE A 477 -3.99 -2.31 -12.79
C ILE A 477 -4.40 -3.56 -13.56
N VAL A 478 -3.92 -4.72 -13.12
CA VAL A 478 -4.14 -6.02 -13.76
C VAL A 478 -4.93 -6.91 -12.80
N PHE A 479 -5.94 -7.62 -13.29
CA PHE A 479 -6.70 -8.63 -12.58
C PHE A 479 -6.56 -9.94 -13.34
N LYS A 480 -6.07 -11.00 -12.69
CA LYS A 480 -5.88 -12.29 -13.35
C LYS A 480 -6.20 -13.51 -12.49
N ASN A 481 -6.38 -14.65 -13.16
CA ASN A 481 -6.59 -15.97 -12.53
C ASN A 481 -7.73 -15.99 -11.50
N GLY A 482 -8.89 -15.44 -11.85
CA GLY A 482 -10.06 -15.38 -10.96
C GLY A 482 -10.16 -14.14 -10.07
N ALA A 483 -9.15 -13.27 -10.03
CA ALA A 483 -9.26 -11.97 -9.36
C ALA A 483 -10.29 -11.05 -10.03
N TYR A 484 -10.84 -10.08 -9.30
CA TYR A 484 -11.93 -9.24 -9.81
C TYR A 484 -11.92 -7.79 -9.27
N LEU A 485 -12.73 -6.93 -9.89
CA LEU A 485 -12.91 -5.52 -9.51
C LEU A 485 -14.38 -5.25 -9.19
N LEU A 486 -14.62 -4.62 -8.05
CA LEU A 486 -15.92 -4.02 -7.72
C LEU A 486 -15.75 -2.50 -7.64
N ALA A 487 -16.31 -1.77 -8.60
CA ALA A 487 -16.23 -0.31 -8.64
C ALA A 487 -17.60 0.32 -8.81
N ASP A 488 -17.99 1.20 -7.90
CA ASP A 488 -19.22 1.99 -7.99
C ASP A 488 -18.93 3.47 -7.73
N SER A 489 -19.21 4.31 -8.73
CA SER A 489 -19.09 5.77 -8.62
C SER A 489 -17.66 6.22 -8.27
N ALA A 490 -16.67 5.52 -8.81
CA ALA A 490 -15.24 5.83 -8.68
C ALA A 490 -14.75 6.69 -9.85
N VAL A 491 -13.70 7.47 -9.61
CA VAL A 491 -13.06 8.29 -10.65
C VAL A 491 -11.64 7.77 -10.90
N PHE A 492 -11.38 7.33 -12.13
CA PHE A 492 -10.06 6.97 -12.62
C PHE A 492 -9.49 8.15 -13.40
N ASN A 493 -8.46 8.78 -12.86
CA ASN A 493 -7.89 10.01 -13.41
C ASN A 493 -6.40 9.87 -13.70
N SER A 494 -5.89 10.73 -14.57
CA SER A 494 -4.47 10.97 -14.73
C SER A 494 -3.96 11.99 -13.73
N ILE A 495 -2.72 11.85 -13.28
CA ILE A 495 -1.96 12.95 -12.66
C ILE A 495 -1.27 13.74 -13.77
N ASN A 496 -1.26 15.08 -13.69
CA ASN A 496 -0.57 15.97 -14.64
C ASN A 496 -0.93 15.77 -16.12
N ASN A 497 -2.17 15.36 -16.44
CA ASN A 497 -2.63 15.04 -17.80
C ASN A 497 -1.84 13.93 -18.52
N GLU A 498 -1.12 13.09 -17.77
CA GLU A 498 -0.39 11.93 -18.32
C GLU A 498 -1.35 10.84 -18.86
N HIS A 499 -0.83 9.93 -19.69
CA HIS A 499 -1.63 8.83 -20.27
C HIS A 499 -1.29 7.49 -19.64
N TRP A 500 -2.29 6.80 -19.10
CA TRP A 500 -2.13 5.49 -18.46
C TRP A 500 -2.74 4.37 -19.32
N GLU A 501 -2.34 3.12 -19.05
CA GLU A 501 -2.58 2.00 -19.97
C GLU A 501 -3.94 1.30 -19.78
N GLY A 502 -4.62 1.52 -18.65
CA GLY A 502 -5.94 0.96 -18.39
C GLY A 502 -6.05 -0.04 -17.24
N LEU A 503 -7.26 -0.58 -17.09
CA LEU A 503 -7.56 -1.76 -16.28
C LEU A 503 -7.53 -2.99 -17.18
N VAL A 504 -6.66 -3.95 -16.86
CA VAL A 504 -6.46 -5.17 -17.66
C VAL A 504 -7.03 -6.38 -16.91
N PHE A 505 -7.87 -7.15 -17.56
CA PHE A 505 -8.51 -8.35 -17.03
C PHE A 505 -8.03 -9.56 -17.84
N GLU A 506 -7.13 -10.36 -17.28
CA GLU A 506 -6.51 -11.54 -17.91
C GLU A 506 -7.03 -12.82 -17.24
N ASN A 507 -8.02 -13.50 -17.81
CA ASN A 507 -8.68 -14.63 -17.14
C ASN A 507 -9.24 -14.25 -15.74
N ALA A 508 -9.74 -13.02 -15.63
CA ALA A 508 -10.29 -12.46 -14.39
C ALA A 508 -11.66 -13.10 -14.04
N GLY A 509 -11.97 -13.16 -12.75
CA GLY A 509 -13.20 -13.76 -12.22
C GLY A 509 -14.49 -13.08 -12.71
N GLY A 510 -15.61 -13.82 -12.62
CA GLY A 510 -16.94 -13.38 -13.07
C GLY A 510 -17.65 -12.39 -12.16
N LEU A 511 -17.00 -11.93 -11.08
CA LEU A 511 -17.56 -10.98 -10.11
C LEU A 511 -17.27 -9.52 -10.48
N THR A 512 -16.66 -9.25 -11.63
CA THR A 512 -16.29 -7.88 -12.02
C THR A 512 -17.54 -7.04 -12.34
N GLU A 513 -17.74 -5.99 -11.55
CA GLU A 513 -18.76 -4.96 -11.78
C GLU A 513 -18.11 -3.57 -11.78
N ILE A 514 -18.29 -2.83 -12.87
CA ILE A 514 -17.80 -1.45 -13.03
C ILE A 514 -19.00 -0.58 -13.37
N LYS A 515 -19.47 0.22 -12.41
CA LYS A 515 -20.67 1.03 -12.56
C LYS A 515 -20.51 2.47 -12.12
N ASN A 516 -21.17 3.39 -12.83
CA ASN A 516 -21.20 4.82 -12.50
C ASN A 516 -19.80 5.48 -12.46
N CYS A 517 -18.78 4.87 -13.06
CA CYS A 517 -17.41 5.35 -12.98
C CYS A 517 -17.08 6.31 -14.12
N THR A 518 -16.08 7.17 -13.88
CA THR A 518 -15.52 8.05 -14.92
C THR A 518 -14.05 7.70 -15.15
N PHE A 519 -13.68 7.52 -16.41
CA PHE A 519 -12.32 7.29 -16.86
C PHE A 519 -11.84 8.49 -17.66
N THR A 520 -10.69 9.04 -17.29
CA THR A 520 -10.07 10.18 -18.00
C THR A 520 -8.64 9.84 -18.38
N ASN A 521 -8.25 10.20 -19.61
CA ASN A 521 -6.87 10.11 -20.12
C ASN A 521 -6.26 8.69 -20.13
N ALA A 522 -7.06 7.63 -20.16
CA ALA A 522 -6.56 6.27 -20.37
C ALA A 522 -6.46 5.95 -21.86
N LYS A 523 -5.39 5.28 -22.30
CA LYS A 523 -5.26 4.79 -23.69
C LYS A 523 -6.21 3.64 -23.99
N ASN A 524 -6.37 2.72 -23.03
CA ASN A 524 -7.33 1.63 -23.11
C ASN A 524 -8.01 1.41 -21.75
N PRO A 525 -8.98 2.25 -21.35
CA PRO A 525 -9.58 2.23 -20.02
C PRO A 525 -9.92 0.82 -19.50
N ILE A 526 -10.49 -0.04 -20.35
CA ILE A 526 -10.78 -1.44 -20.03
C ILE A 526 -10.23 -2.34 -21.13
N LYS A 527 -9.43 -3.33 -20.73
CA LYS A 527 -8.92 -4.40 -21.59
C LYS A 527 -9.26 -5.76 -21.00
N ILE A 528 -10.00 -6.60 -21.71
CA ILE A 528 -10.34 -7.97 -21.28
C ILE A 528 -9.66 -8.97 -22.22
N LEU A 529 -8.98 -9.95 -21.65
CA LEU A 529 -8.18 -10.96 -22.34
C LEU A 529 -8.46 -12.32 -21.70
N ASN A 530 -9.27 -13.14 -22.36
CA ASN A 530 -9.60 -14.46 -21.85
C ASN A 530 -9.05 -15.59 -22.73
N ASP A 531 -8.70 -16.70 -22.09
CA ASP A 531 -8.62 -18.03 -22.70
C ASP A 531 -10.01 -18.64 -22.89
N SER A 532 -10.09 -19.89 -23.35
CA SER A 532 -11.33 -20.61 -23.62
C SER A 532 -12.17 -20.91 -22.38
N VAL A 533 -11.55 -21.03 -21.21
CA VAL A 533 -12.24 -21.35 -19.95
C VAL A 533 -12.87 -20.08 -19.38
N SER A 534 -12.12 -18.99 -19.39
CA SER A 534 -12.52 -17.70 -18.80
C SER A 534 -13.49 -16.89 -19.67
N ALA A 535 -13.79 -17.38 -20.89
CA ALA A 535 -14.74 -16.78 -21.84
C ALA A 535 -16.11 -16.46 -21.24
N TYR A 536 -16.54 -17.32 -20.33
CA TYR A 536 -17.87 -17.34 -19.73
C TYR A 536 -17.93 -16.55 -18.42
N SER A 537 -16.82 -15.98 -17.96
CA SER A 537 -16.78 -15.13 -16.78
C SER A 537 -17.57 -13.85 -17.05
N ASP A 538 -18.75 -13.74 -16.45
CA ASP A 538 -19.63 -12.58 -16.59
C ASP A 538 -18.94 -11.29 -16.13
N LYS A 539 -19.18 -10.19 -16.84
CA LYS A 539 -18.69 -8.86 -16.50
C LYS A 539 -19.75 -7.82 -16.82
N LYS A 540 -19.91 -6.86 -15.90
CA LYS A 540 -20.88 -5.77 -16.05
C LYS A 540 -20.16 -4.43 -16.11
N ILE A 541 -20.40 -3.68 -17.18
CA ILE A 541 -19.85 -2.34 -17.42
C ILE A 541 -21.03 -1.41 -17.70
N ILE A 542 -21.49 -0.70 -16.67
CA ILE A 542 -22.79 0.00 -16.68
C ILE A 542 -22.67 1.47 -16.29
N ASN A 543 -23.30 2.37 -17.05
CA ASN A 543 -23.39 3.79 -16.70
C ASN A 543 -22.03 4.48 -16.48
N ASN A 544 -21.00 4.09 -17.22
CA ASN A 544 -19.67 4.69 -17.11
C ASN A 544 -19.47 5.78 -18.17
N THR A 545 -18.58 6.72 -17.87
CA THR A 545 -18.12 7.74 -18.82
C THR A 545 -16.65 7.50 -19.17
N PHE A 546 -16.34 7.37 -20.46
CA PHE A 546 -14.99 7.20 -20.98
C PHE A 546 -14.56 8.47 -21.72
N ASN A 547 -13.66 9.25 -21.14
CA ASN A 547 -13.07 10.44 -21.75
C ASN A 547 -11.66 10.11 -22.25
N MET A 548 -11.58 9.73 -23.53
CA MET A 548 -10.32 9.31 -24.15
C MET A 548 -9.42 10.50 -24.46
N PRO A 549 -8.09 10.38 -24.27
CA PRO A 549 -7.13 11.36 -24.77
C PRO A 549 -7.03 11.30 -26.30
N SER A 550 -6.42 12.32 -26.94
CA SER A 550 -6.21 12.36 -28.40
C SER A 550 -5.04 11.47 -28.88
N VAL A 551 -5.06 10.19 -28.53
CA VAL A 551 -4.04 9.18 -28.89
C VAL A 551 -4.71 7.87 -29.35
N THR A 552 -4.04 7.05 -30.14
CA THR A 552 -4.59 5.75 -30.58
C THR A 552 -4.96 4.85 -29.39
N GLY A 553 -6.11 4.18 -29.45
CA GLY A 553 -6.58 3.32 -28.38
C GLY A 553 -8.06 2.93 -28.50
N ASN A 554 -8.54 2.08 -27.59
CA ASN A 554 -9.94 1.65 -27.53
C ASN A 554 -10.54 2.01 -26.17
N CYS A 555 -11.77 2.50 -26.08
CA CYS A 555 -12.38 2.70 -24.75
C CYS A 555 -12.53 1.36 -24.01
N ILE A 556 -13.06 0.36 -24.73
CA ILE A 556 -13.12 -1.03 -24.28
C ILE A 556 -12.55 -1.93 -25.38
N TYR A 557 -11.52 -2.69 -25.05
CA TYR A 557 -11.06 -3.84 -25.84
C TYR A 557 -11.39 -5.12 -25.09
N ALA A 558 -12.08 -6.05 -25.74
CA ALA A 558 -12.36 -7.36 -25.16
C ALA A 558 -12.00 -8.45 -26.15
N GLN A 559 -11.21 -9.41 -25.70
CA GLN A 559 -10.90 -10.60 -26.46
C GLN A 559 -11.52 -11.80 -25.78
N ASN A 560 -12.16 -12.66 -26.58
CA ASN A 560 -12.61 -13.97 -26.14
C ASN A 560 -13.64 -13.87 -25.00
N VAL A 561 -14.70 -13.09 -25.22
CA VAL A 561 -15.79 -12.86 -24.25
C VAL A 561 -17.09 -13.41 -24.82
N PHE A 562 -17.80 -14.19 -24.01
CA PHE A 562 -19.13 -14.74 -24.34
C PHE A 562 -20.23 -14.27 -23.39
N LYS A 563 -19.88 -13.73 -22.22
CA LYS A 563 -20.84 -13.11 -21.28
C LYS A 563 -20.34 -11.74 -20.84
N VAL A 564 -20.95 -10.68 -21.35
CA VAL A 564 -20.67 -9.30 -20.93
C VAL A 564 -21.90 -8.42 -21.15
N LEU A 565 -22.20 -7.58 -20.17
CA LEU A 565 -23.20 -6.52 -20.25
C LEU A 565 -22.49 -5.16 -20.34
N ILE A 566 -22.68 -4.46 -21.46
CA ILE A 566 -22.19 -3.10 -21.69
C ILE A 566 -23.39 -2.18 -21.88
N GLN A 567 -23.76 -1.45 -20.83
CA GLN A 567 -25.03 -0.72 -20.80
C GLN A 567 -24.90 0.73 -20.35
N ASN A 568 -25.64 1.65 -20.98
CA ASN A 568 -25.75 3.06 -20.58
C ASN A 568 -24.40 3.80 -20.50
N ASN A 569 -23.37 3.37 -21.20
CA ASN A 569 -22.06 4.02 -21.15
C ASN A 569 -21.97 5.17 -22.16
N TYR A 570 -21.16 6.17 -21.82
CA TYR A 570 -20.84 7.32 -22.66
C TYR A 570 -19.38 7.21 -23.12
N PHE A 571 -19.18 6.97 -24.41
CA PHE A 571 -17.88 6.88 -25.04
C PHE A 571 -17.54 8.22 -25.70
N ASN A 572 -16.74 9.04 -25.03
CA ASN A 572 -16.26 10.33 -25.53
C ASN A 572 -14.84 10.14 -26.10
N MET A 573 -14.79 9.85 -27.40
CA MET A 573 -13.54 9.71 -28.14
C MET A 573 -13.09 11.05 -28.71
N SER A 574 -11.82 11.14 -29.10
CA SER A 574 -11.29 12.30 -29.81
C SER A 574 -11.84 12.37 -31.23
N GLY A 575 -12.26 13.56 -31.64
CA GLY A 575 -12.71 13.83 -33.01
C GLY A 575 -11.57 14.04 -34.01
N THR A 576 -10.32 14.16 -33.54
CA THR A 576 -9.15 14.49 -34.39
C THR A 576 -8.17 13.34 -34.57
N THR A 577 -8.27 12.28 -33.76
CA THR A 577 -7.35 11.14 -33.79
C THR A 577 -7.87 10.00 -34.66
N LEU A 578 -7.02 9.46 -35.54
CA LEU A 578 -7.32 8.25 -36.30
C LEU A 578 -7.08 6.99 -35.45
N ASN A 579 -7.80 5.91 -35.77
CA ASN A 579 -7.71 4.60 -35.12
C ASN A 579 -8.16 4.56 -33.65
N GLN A 580 -9.09 5.43 -33.25
CA GLN A 580 -9.82 5.27 -31.98
C GLN A 580 -11.10 4.45 -32.17
N ILE A 581 -11.31 3.47 -31.30
CA ILE A 581 -12.49 2.60 -31.30
C ILE A 581 -13.23 2.69 -29.97
N GLY A 582 -14.56 2.86 -30.00
CA GLY A 582 -15.35 2.92 -28.78
C GLY A 582 -15.38 1.56 -28.10
N LEU A 583 -15.97 0.57 -28.77
CA LEU A 583 -16.03 -0.81 -28.31
C LEU A 583 -15.44 -1.75 -29.35
N TYR A 584 -14.44 -2.54 -28.96
CA TYR A 584 -13.88 -3.59 -29.80
C TYR A 584 -13.96 -4.94 -29.10
N ILE A 585 -14.82 -5.83 -29.60
CA ILE A 585 -14.91 -7.22 -29.16
C ILE A 585 -14.33 -8.13 -30.25
N ARG A 586 -13.34 -8.94 -29.90
CA ARG A 586 -12.66 -9.89 -30.78
C ARG A 586 -12.70 -11.30 -30.22
N ASN A 587 -13.38 -12.23 -30.89
CA ASN A 587 -13.40 -13.64 -30.50
C ASN A 587 -12.60 -14.50 -31.49
N ASN A 588 -11.68 -15.32 -30.98
CA ASN A 588 -10.77 -16.13 -31.79
C ASN A 588 -11.01 -17.65 -31.69
N TYR A 589 -11.90 -18.11 -30.80
CA TYR A 589 -12.28 -19.52 -30.68
C TYR A 589 -13.81 -19.70 -30.58
N ASN A 590 -14.28 -20.92 -30.86
CA ASN A 590 -15.69 -21.29 -30.81
C ASN A 590 -16.05 -21.80 -29.41
N ALA A 591 -17.18 -21.35 -28.86
CA ALA A 591 -17.78 -21.94 -27.64
C ALA A 591 -18.43 -23.31 -27.91
N GLY A 592 -18.65 -23.64 -29.18
CA GLY A 592 -19.56 -24.70 -29.61
C GLY A 592 -21.01 -24.21 -29.72
N TYR A 593 -21.92 -25.12 -30.06
CA TYR A 593 -23.36 -24.90 -29.95
C TYR A 593 -23.84 -25.31 -28.55
N PRO A 594 -24.95 -24.77 -28.03
CA PRO A 594 -25.50 -25.20 -26.75
C PRO A 594 -25.73 -26.71 -26.81
N SER A 595 -25.19 -27.49 -25.86
CA SER A 595 -25.63 -28.87 -25.71
C SER A 595 -27.09 -28.86 -25.26
N GLU A 596 -27.88 -29.84 -25.72
CA GLU A 596 -29.30 -29.95 -25.36
C GLU A 596 -29.53 -30.05 -23.84
N GLU A 597 -28.48 -30.39 -23.07
CA GLU A 597 -28.50 -30.51 -21.61
C GLU A 597 -27.96 -29.27 -20.86
N ALA A 598 -27.54 -28.19 -21.54
CA ALA A 598 -27.00 -27.01 -20.87
C ALA A 598 -28.11 -26.02 -20.44
N PRO A 599 -28.35 -25.80 -19.13
CA PRO A 599 -29.44 -24.93 -18.64
C PRO A 599 -29.15 -23.42 -18.73
N MET A 600 -28.13 -22.98 -19.48
CA MET A 600 -27.80 -21.56 -19.63
C MET A 600 -27.48 -21.19 -21.08
N PRO A 601 -27.86 -19.98 -21.56
CA PRO A 601 -27.40 -19.51 -22.85
C PRO A 601 -25.87 -19.40 -22.83
N LEU A 602 -25.22 -20.09 -23.79
CA LEU A 602 -23.76 -20.06 -23.98
C LEU A 602 -23.22 -18.63 -24.18
N TYR A 603 -24.04 -17.78 -24.81
CA TYR A 603 -23.69 -16.41 -25.18
C TYR A 603 -24.69 -15.42 -24.57
N GLN A 604 -24.18 -14.41 -23.90
CA GLN A 604 -24.91 -13.27 -23.34
C GLN A 604 -24.10 -11.99 -23.59
N LEU A 605 -24.04 -11.57 -24.86
CA LEU A 605 -23.31 -10.39 -25.32
C LEU A 605 -24.29 -9.25 -25.54
N ASN A 606 -24.54 -8.48 -24.48
CA ASN A 606 -25.56 -7.44 -24.44
C ASN A 606 -24.91 -6.05 -24.49
N ILE A 607 -25.24 -5.26 -25.52
CA ILE A 607 -24.71 -3.91 -25.71
C ILE A 607 -25.89 -2.95 -25.84
N LEU A 608 -26.23 -2.27 -24.75
CA LEU A 608 -27.54 -1.63 -24.57
C LEU A 608 -27.40 -0.13 -24.27
N SER A 609 -28.13 0.71 -25.01
CA SER A 609 -28.34 2.12 -24.65
C SER A 609 -27.06 2.93 -24.42
N ASN A 610 -25.96 2.60 -25.12
CA ASN A 610 -24.71 3.35 -25.03
C ASN A 610 -24.67 4.50 -26.04
N SER A 611 -23.91 5.57 -25.73
CA SER A 611 -23.65 6.68 -26.65
C SER A 611 -22.20 6.69 -27.10
N PHE A 612 -21.96 6.58 -28.40
CA PHE A 612 -20.65 6.64 -29.05
C PHE A 612 -20.47 7.99 -29.72
N ASN A 613 -19.59 8.81 -29.16
CA ASN A 613 -19.34 10.18 -29.62
C ASN A 613 -17.94 10.25 -30.25
N ALA A 614 -17.87 10.66 -31.51
CA ALA A 614 -16.65 10.75 -32.32
C ALA A 614 -15.92 9.40 -32.50
N GLY A 615 -14.60 9.43 -32.65
CA GLY A 615 -13.77 8.25 -32.93
C GLY A 615 -13.84 7.77 -34.39
N THR A 616 -12.92 6.90 -34.77
CA THR A 616 -12.86 6.30 -36.12
C THR A 616 -13.91 5.19 -36.28
N ILE A 617 -14.09 4.38 -35.23
CA ILE A 617 -15.07 3.30 -35.20
C ILE A 617 -15.87 3.39 -33.90
N GLY A 618 -17.20 3.48 -33.97
CA GLY A 618 -18.04 3.42 -32.78
C GLY A 618 -17.96 2.04 -32.11
N MET A 619 -18.25 0.99 -32.89
CA MET A 619 -18.32 -0.39 -32.43
C MET A 619 -17.76 -1.37 -33.47
N ALA A 620 -16.87 -2.26 -33.04
CA ALA A 620 -16.34 -3.36 -33.84
C ALA A 620 -16.60 -4.71 -33.13
N LEU A 621 -17.41 -5.56 -33.76
CA LEU A 621 -17.78 -6.89 -33.29
C LEU A 621 -17.18 -7.93 -34.24
N MET A 622 -15.98 -8.41 -33.90
CA MET A 622 -15.18 -9.25 -34.77
C MET A 622 -15.12 -10.66 -34.25
N ASN A 623 -15.67 -11.61 -35.00
CA ASN A 623 -15.48 -13.00 -34.74
C ASN A 623 -14.62 -13.63 -35.84
N ASN A 624 -13.48 -14.19 -35.45
CA ASN A 624 -12.55 -14.83 -36.37
C ASN A 624 -12.64 -16.36 -36.31
N ALA A 625 -13.49 -16.89 -35.43
CA ALA A 625 -13.68 -18.32 -35.27
C ALA A 625 -14.55 -18.92 -36.39
N GLY A 626 -14.84 -20.22 -36.30
CA GLY A 626 -15.53 -20.98 -37.35
C GLY A 626 -17.04 -20.77 -37.43
N ILE A 627 -17.71 -20.50 -36.30
CA ILE A 627 -19.17 -20.30 -36.21
C ILE A 627 -19.51 -18.81 -36.02
N MET A 628 -20.74 -18.38 -36.29
CA MET A 628 -21.20 -17.03 -35.95
C MET A 628 -21.54 -16.91 -34.46
N ILE A 629 -21.27 -15.75 -33.85
CA ILE A 629 -21.57 -15.48 -32.43
C ILE A 629 -22.75 -14.51 -32.30
N PRO A 630 -23.77 -14.80 -31.48
CA PRO A 630 -24.92 -13.93 -31.30
C PRO A 630 -24.58 -12.71 -30.43
N PHE A 631 -24.93 -11.52 -30.92
CA PHE A 631 -24.91 -10.25 -30.17
C PHE A 631 -26.32 -9.67 -30.08
N TYR A 632 -26.61 -9.03 -28.95
CA TYR A 632 -27.83 -8.24 -28.77
C TYR A 632 -27.45 -6.76 -28.61
N VAL A 633 -27.62 -6.01 -29.69
CA VAL A 633 -27.32 -4.57 -29.78
C VAL A 633 -28.64 -3.81 -29.79
N PHE A 634 -28.91 -3.03 -28.75
CA PHE A 634 -30.20 -2.36 -28.58
C PHE A 634 -30.04 -0.90 -28.15
N ASP A 635 -30.77 0.00 -28.81
CA ASP A 635 -30.92 1.40 -28.38
C ASP A 635 -29.61 2.21 -28.27
N ASN A 636 -28.57 1.81 -29.00
CA ASN A 636 -27.30 2.55 -29.00
C ASN A 636 -27.39 3.81 -29.89
N ARG A 637 -26.65 4.84 -29.52
CA ARG A 637 -26.58 6.12 -30.23
C ARG A 637 -25.17 6.36 -30.78
N PHE A 638 -25.07 6.76 -32.03
CA PHE A 638 -23.80 7.10 -32.70
C PHE A 638 -23.81 8.55 -33.18
N ILE A 639 -22.79 9.30 -32.80
CA ILE A 639 -22.60 10.72 -33.13
C ILE A 639 -21.24 10.89 -33.81
N GLY A 640 -21.24 11.05 -35.13
CA GLY A 640 -20.01 11.14 -35.91
C GLY A 640 -19.38 12.53 -35.96
N THR A 641 -18.07 12.56 -36.21
CA THR A 641 -17.29 13.73 -36.64
C THR A 641 -16.72 13.47 -38.04
N SER A 642 -15.98 14.43 -38.62
CA SER A 642 -15.36 14.28 -39.95
C SER A 642 -14.38 13.10 -40.06
N ASN A 643 -13.85 12.60 -38.94
CA ASN A 643 -12.92 11.47 -38.91
C ASN A 643 -13.60 10.13 -38.55
N SER A 644 -14.93 10.11 -38.41
CA SER A 644 -15.67 8.89 -38.12
C SER A 644 -15.90 8.07 -39.39
N TYR A 645 -15.32 6.87 -39.43
CA TYR A 645 -15.38 6.03 -40.61
C TYR A 645 -16.51 4.99 -40.52
N TYR A 646 -16.66 4.32 -39.37
CA TYR A 646 -17.67 3.29 -39.19
C TYR A 646 -18.47 3.52 -37.91
N GLY A 647 -19.79 3.37 -37.96
CA GLY A 647 -20.59 3.30 -36.74
C GLY A 647 -20.47 1.92 -36.12
N ILE A 648 -20.93 0.90 -36.85
CA ILE A 648 -20.84 -0.51 -36.46
C ILE A 648 -20.11 -1.28 -37.56
N ILE A 649 -19.15 -2.12 -37.17
CA ILE A 649 -18.58 -3.16 -38.03
C ILE A 649 -18.85 -4.52 -37.37
N GLY A 650 -19.52 -5.41 -38.08
CA GLY A 650 -19.74 -6.79 -37.69
C GLY A 650 -19.00 -7.75 -38.62
N LYS A 651 -18.34 -8.78 -38.06
CA LYS A 651 -17.76 -9.88 -38.82
C LYS A 651 -18.11 -11.22 -38.19
N LYS A 652 -18.72 -12.13 -38.94
CA LYS A 652 -19.20 -13.44 -38.44
C LYS A 652 -20.01 -13.33 -37.15
N ILE A 653 -20.92 -12.38 -37.12
CA ILE A 653 -21.87 -12.18 -36.02
C ILE A 653 -23.28 -12.58 -36.44
N THR A 654 -24.09 -13.00 -35.46
CA THR A 654 -25.53 -13.18 -35.60
C THR A 654 -26.28 -12.42 -34.51
N GLY A 655 -27.60 -12.53 -34.45
CA GLY A 655 -28.45 -11.90 -33.44
C GLY A 655 -29.14 -10.64 -33.97
N ASP A 656 -29.22 -9.62 -33.12
CA ASP A 656 -30.12 -8.49 -33.29
C ASP A 656 -29.39 -7.16 -33.17
N ILE A 657 -29.65 -6.25 -34.11
CA ILE A 657 -29.31 -4.82 -34.01
C ILE A 657 -30.61 -4.03 -34.12
N LYS A 658 -31.04 -3.44 -33.01
CA LYS A 658 -32.38 -2.87 -32.88
C LYS A 658 -32.37 -1.47 -32.28
N ASN A 659 -33.30 -0.62 -32.71
CA ASN A 659 -33.52 0.72 -32.18
C ASN A 659 -32.25 1.60 -32.14
N THR A 660 -31.25 1.30 -32.95
CA THR A 660 -29.99 2.04 -32.96
C THR A 660 -30.16 3.33 -33.75
N LYS A 661 -29.62 4.44 -33.24
CA LYS A 661 -29.79 5.77 -33.81
C LYS A 661 -28.46 6.44 -34.15
N PHE A 662 -28.32 6.84 -35.40
CA PHE A 662 -27.22 7.63 -35.93
C PHE A 662 -27.68 9.09 -36.05
N THR A 663 -27.12 10.00 -35.27
CA THR A 663 -27.75 11.33 -35.10
C THR A 663 -27.42 12.32 -36.20
N ASN A 664 -26.29 12.14 -36.87
CA ASN A 664 -25.83 12.97 -37.98
C ASN A 664 -25.29 12.07 -39.10
N SER A 665 -25.05 12.65 -40.27
CA SER A 665 -24.50 11.95 -41.44
C SER A 665 -22.97 11.99 -41.50
N ASN A 666 -22.26 12.33 -40.43
CA ASN A 666 -20.80 12.52 -40.51
C ASN A 666 -20.00 11.21 -40.51
N ILE A 667 -20.64 10.08 -40.18
CA ILE A 667 -20.01 8.77 -40.22
C ILE A 667 -19.99 8.28 -41.67
N ASN A 668 -18.83 7.89 -42.21
CA ASN A 668 -18.72 7.44 -43.60
C ASN A 668 -19.65 6.26 -43.90
N GLN A 669 -19.54 5.18 -43.15
CA GLN A 669 -20.40 3.99 -43.27
C GLN A 669 -21.15 3.74 -41.97
N GLY A 670 -22.48 3.68 -42.03
CA GLY A 670 -23.30 3.48 -40.84
C GLY A 670 -23.06 2.11 -40.20
N ILE A 671 -23.50 1.05 -40.89
CA ILE A 671 -23.35 -0.35 -40.48
C ILE A 671 -22.64 -1.12 -41.59
N ARG A 672 -21.53 -1.78 -41.26
CA ARG A 672 -20.82 -2.71 -42.15
C ARG A 672 -20.90 -4.13 -41.62
N LEU A 673 -21.29 -5.09 -42.47
CA LEU A 673 -21.46 -6.50 -42.09
C LEU A 673 -20.72 -7.42 -43.06
N ASP A 674 -19.75 -8.18 -42.54
CA ASP A 674 -18.93 -9.11 -43.31
C ASP A 674 -19.19 -10.56 -42.83
N LEU A 675 -19.76 -11.43 -43.67
CA LEU A 675 -20.14 -12.81 -43.32
C LEU A 675 -21.07 -12.91 -42.10
N CYS A 676 -22.13 -12.11 -42.03
CA CYS A 676 -23.03 -12.03 -40.87
C CYS A 676 -24.45 -12.57 -41.15
N ASP A 677 -25.17 -12.98 -40.10
CA ASP A 677 -26.60 -13.33 -40.15
C ASP A 677 -27.39 -12.57 -39.06
N VAL A 678 -27.81 -11.35 -39.36
CA VAL A 678 -28.36 -10.41 -38.34
C VAL A 678 -29.74 -9.91 -38.69
N ASN A 679 -30.56 -9.70 -37.67
CA ASN A 679 -31.82 -8.98 -37.80
C ASN A 679 -31.61 -7.49 -37.53
N LEU A 680 -32.06 -6.65 -38.46
CA LEU A 680 -32.04 -5.19 -38.31
C LEU A 680 -33.48 -4.69 -38.14
N TYR A 681 -33.80 -4.15 -36.97
CA TYR A 681 -35.14 -3.65 -36.67
C TYR A 681 -35.16 -2.23 -36.09
N ASN A 682 -35.96 -1.36 -36.70
CA ASN A 682 -36.25 0.00 -36.26
C ASN A 682 -35.00 0.86 -36.00
N ASN A 683 -33.95 0.67 -36.82
CA ASN A 683 -32.75 1.50 -36.76
C ASN A 683 -32.93 2.78 -37.59
N ASP A 684 -32.40 3.90 -37.12
CA ASP A 684 -32.31 5.17 -37.86
C ASP A 684 -30.85 5.41 -38.20
N VAL A 685 -30.44 5.03 -39.41
CA VAL A 685 -29.05 5.03 -39.86
C VAL A 685 -28.81 6.19 -40.83
N LYS A 686 -27.90 7.08 -40.42
CA LYS A 686 -27.47 8.26 -41.16
C LYS A 686 -25.98 8.17 -41.41
N SER A 687 -25.57 8.41 -42.64
CA SER A 687 -24.17 8.29 -43.06
C SER A 687 -23.80 9.26 -44.16
N ASN A 688 -22.50 9.49 -44.34
CA ASN A 688 -21.94 10.28 -45.42
C ASN A 688 -22.02 9.49 -46.73
N TYR A 689 -21.56 8.24 -46.71
CA TYR A 689 -21.64 7.30 -47.83
C TYR A 689 -22.68 6.24 -47.50
N GLU A 690 -22.34 4.96 -47.39
CA GLU A 690 -23.33 3.88 -47.27
C GLU A 690 -23.98 3.80 -45.88
N SER A 691 -25.32 3.75 -45.81
CA SER A 691 -26.02 3.56 -44.54
C SER A 691 -25.79 2.14 -44.05
N ILE A 692 -26.00 1.16 -44.92
CA ILE A 692 -25.64 -0.24 -44.67
C ILE A 692 -24.83 -0.75 -45.85
N ARG A 693 -23.65 -1.31 -45.57
CA ARG A 693 -22.85 -2.07 -46.50
C ARG A 693 -22.69 -3.49 -45.99
N TYR A 694 -22.82 -4.49 -46.86
CA TYR A 694 -22.52 -5.85 -46.45
C TYR A 694 -21.88 -6.69 -47.57
N ASN A 695 -21.06 -7.64 -47.13
CA ASN A 695 -20.15 -8.42 -47.96
C ASN A 695 -20.19 -9.91 -47.54
N GLY A 696 -19.85 -10.80 -48.47
CA GLY A 696 -19.60 -12.23 -48.25
C GLY A 696 -20.81 -12.96 -47.71
N VAL A 697 -21.67 -13.50 -48.59
CA VAL A 697 -22.85 -14.36 -48.27
C VAL A 697 -23.66 -13.96 -47.02
N SER A 698 -23.62 -12.69 -46.62
CA SER A 698 -24.27 -12.21 -45.40
C SER A 698 -25.79 -12.29 -45.58
N THR A 699 -26.49 -12.78 -44.57
CA THR A 699 -27.95 -12.81 -44.53
C THR A 699 -28.46 -11.70 -43.62
N VAL A 700 -28.97 -10.63 -44.20
CA VAL A 700 -29.49 -9.48 -43.43
C VAL A 700 -31.01 -9.53 -43.47
N THR A 701 -31.64 -9.74 -42.30
CA THR A 701 -33.11 -9.76 -42.18
C THR A 701 -33.62 -8.39 -41.78
N MET A 702 -34.31 -7.73 -42.70
CA MET A 702 -34.95 -6.42 -42.53
C MET A 702 -36.47 -6.53 -42.72
N ALA A 703 -37.03 -7.70 -42.43
CA ALA A 703 -38.45 -8.01 -42.58
C ALA A 703 -38.96 -8.77 -41.34
N PRO A 704 -40.27 -8.68 -41.02
CA PRO A 704 -40.88 -9.53 -40.02
C PRO A 704 -40.92 -10.99 -40.49
N ILE A 705 -40.95 -11.93 -39.54
CA ILE A 705 -41.33 -13.32 -39.81
C ILE A 705 -42.86 -13.37 -39.89
N ILE A 706 -43.38 -13.92 -40.98
CA ILE A 706 -44.82 -14.01 -41.25
C ILE A 706 -45.31 -15.43 -40.90
N ASN A 707 -46.19 -15.53 -39.91
CA ASN A 707 -46.87 -16.78 -39.53
C ASN A 707 -48.38 -16.60 -39.73
N GLY A 708 -48.89 -16.92 -40.92
CA GLY A 708 -50.27 -16.63 -41.31
C GLY A 708 -50.52 -15.12 -41.39
N ILE A 709 -51.50 -14.61 -40.64
CA ILE A 709 -51.79 -13.16 -40.53
C ILE A 709 -50.93 -12.43 -39.49
N ASN A 710 -50.11 -13.15 -38.72
CA ASN A 710 -49.31 -12.57 -37.64
C ASN A 710 -47.91 -12.18 -38.12
N TYR A 711 -47.51 -10.95 -37.82
CA TYR A 711 -46.17 -10.41 -38.10
C TYR A 711 -45.32 -10.42 -36.83
N ASN A 712 -44.27 -11.24 -36.80
CA ASN A 712 -43.25 -11.21 -35.75
C ASN A 712 -42.08 -10.33 -36.22
N TRP A 713 -42.05 -9.08 -35.74
CA TRP A 713 -41.07 -8.07 -36.12
C TRP A 713 -39.68 -8.32 -35.53
N LYS A 714 -38.97 -9.30 -36.10
CA LYS A 714 -37.53 -9.50 -35.84
C LYS A 714 -36.66 -8.52 -36.62
N GLY A 715 -37.03 -8.22 -37.88
CA GLY A 715 -36.43 -7.21 -38.74
C GLY A 715 -37.48 -6.24 -39.33
N GLY A 716 -37.04 -5.10 -39.85
CA GLY A 716 -37.89 -4.09 -40.52
C GLY A 716 -37.99 -2.75 -39.80
N ARG A 717 -38.71 -1.78 -40.37
CA ARG A 717 -38.91 -0.39 -39.88
C ARG A 717 -37.62 0.44 -39.84
N ASN A 718 -36.59 0.05 -40.59
CA ASN A 718 -35.35 0.80 -40.63
C ASN A 718 -35.51 2.07 -41.47
N LYS A 719 -34.92 3.18 -41.02
CA LYS A 719 -34.82 4.46 -41.73
C LYS A 719 -33.37 4.64 -42.16
N LEU A 720 -33.13 4.72 -43.47
CA LEU A 720 -31.79 4.79 -44.05
C LEU A 720 -31.63 6.11 -44.80
N ASN A 721 -30.56 6.84 -44.50
CA ASN A 721 -30.26 8.13 -45.12
C ASN A 721 -28.74 8.34 -45.31
N SER A 722 -28.31 8.12 -46.54
CA SER A 722 -26.97 8.35 -47.05
C SER A 722 -26.86 9.69 -47.79
N LYS A 723 -25.85 10.51 -47.47
CA LYS A 723 -25.68 11.85 -48.06
C LYS A 723 -25.11 11.82 -49.48
N TYR A 724 -24.10 11.00 -49.74
CA TYR A 724 -23.29 11.01 -50.96
C TYR A 724 -23.35 9.69 -51.76
N ALA A 725 -23.88 8.61 -51.20
CA ALA A 725 -23.90 7.28 -51.81
C ALA A 725 -25.22 6.52 -51.58
N SER A 726 -25.26 5.24 -51.95
CA SER A 726 -26.41 4.36 -51.79
C SER A 726 -26.72 4.07 -50.33
N ASN A 727 -28.01 3.99 -49.98
CA ASN A 727 -28.45 3.56 -48.64
C ASN A 727 -28.06 2.10 -48.34
N LEU A 728 -28.15 1.22 -49.35
CA LEU A 728 -27.74 -0.18 -49.28
C LEU A 728 -26.66 -0.45 -50.33
N MET A 729 -25.52 -0.98 -49.91
CA MET A 729 -24.45 -1.45 -50.80
C MET A 729 -24.19 -2.94 -50.58
N ILE A 730 -24.19 -3.68 -51.68
CA ILE A 730 -24.11 -5.13 -51.71
C ILE A 730 -22.88 -5.51 -52.53
N ASP A 731 -21.85 -6.09 -51.89
CA ASP A 731 -20.59 -6.42 -52.58
C ASP A 731 -20.62 -7.82 -53.26
N TYR A 732 -21.53 -8.74 -52.86
CA TYR A 732 -21.64 -10.13 -53.37
C TYR A 732 -23.10 -10.63 -53.37
N SER A 733 -23.38 -11.85 -53.87
CA SER A 733 -24.73 -12.40 -54.16
C SER A 733 -25.77 -12.52 -53.01
N GLY A 734 -25.48 -12.04 -51.80
CA GLY A 734 -26.45 -12.02 -50.71
C GLY A 734 -27.50 -10.92 -50.89
N LEU A 735 -28.78 -11.26 -50.94
CA LEU A 735 -29.87 -10.28 -50.95
C LEU A 735 -30.46 -10.13 -49.54
N PRO A 736 -30.81 -8.92 -49.10
CA PRO A 736 -31.44 -8.72 -47.81
C PRO A 736 -32.90 -9.15 -47.89
N LYS A 737 -33.46 -9.69 -46.81
CA LYS A 737 -34.90 -9.95 -46.73
C LYS A 737 -35.62 -8.65 -46.43
N LEU A 738 -36.30 -8.08 -47.42
CA LEU A 738 -36.93 -6.74 -47.36
C LEU A 738 -38.46 -6.76 -47.35
N ASP A 739 -39.09 -7.86 -47.76
CA ASP A 739 -40.54 -7.94 -47.99
C ASP A 739 -41.34 -7.67 -46.72
N TYR A 740 -42.41 -6.86 -46.83
CA TYR A 740 -43.26 -6.45 -45.70
C TYR A 740 -42.52 -5.76 -44.55
N GLY A 741 -41.27 -5.32 -44.79
CA GLY A 741 -40.38 -4.80 -43.77
C GLY A 741 -40.64 -3.36 -43.36
N ASN A 742 -41.50 -2.59 -44.04
CA ASN A 742 -41.74 -1.16 -43.77
C ASN A 742 -40.44 -0.33 -43.64
N ASN A 743 -39.41 -0.66 -44.42
CA ASN A 743 -38.15 0.08 -44.42
C ASN A 743 -38.30 1.35 -45.27
N CYS A 744 -37.78 2.48 -44.79
CA CYS A 744 -37.80 3.76 -45.49
C CYS A 744 -36.38 4.15 -45.91
N SER A 745 -36.18 4.37 -47.20
CA SER A 745 -34.98 5.00 -47.76
C SER A 745 -35.36 6.38 -48.30
N TYR A 746 -34.67 7.43 -47.86
CA TYR A 746 -34.87 8.75 -48.47
C TYR A 746 -34.12 8.80 -49.80
N PRO A 747 -34.80 9.03 -50.93
CA PRO A 747 -34.13 9.15 -52.22
C PRO A 747 -33.35 10.48 -52.29
N LYS A 748 -32.20 10.43 -52.95
CA LYS A 748 -31.41 11.61 -53.34
C LYS A 748 -32.30 12.58 -54.11
N LYS A 749 -32.46 13.82 -53.64
CA LYS A 749 -32.79 14.93 -54.53
C LYS A 749 -31.55 15.18 -55.40
N TRP A 750 -31.68 14.97 -56.69
CA TRP A 750 -30.68 15.40 -57.65
C TRP A 750 -30.86 16.91 -57.80
N ASP A 751 -29.88 17.68 -57.29
CA ASP A 751 -29.70 19.09 -57.67
C ASP A 751 -28.64 19.17 -58.76
#